data_AF-A0AAV8HAZ5-F1
#
_entry.id   AF-A0AAV8HAZ5-F1
#
_cell.length_a   1.000
_cell.length_b   1.000
_cell.length_c   1.000
_cell.angle_alpha   90.00
_cell.angle_beta   90.00
_cell.angle_gamma   90.00
#
_symmetry.space_group_name_H-M   'P 1'
#
loop_
_entity.id
_entity.type
_entity.pdbx_description
1 polymer ?
#
loop_
_entity_poly.entity_id
_entity_poly.type
_entity_poly.pdbx_seq_one_letter_code
_entity_poly.pdbx_strand_id
1 'polypeptide(L)'
;MAGEMVGCKDENSLPHSFGSRPWLFVMHGTRKKTCTFFDPINNSMEERILPEFLQGKACLGCYGEWILFSNELTRECFFLNTISFSKIYIPPPSDSLDFISGTVSISSPPNTSNCVVVLICSSKTFLLVFSLGTTSWNKVPINYLNENMSSLMGASVIHNERLFALTSRDETLAIDVPSLARGCVEMTVINRLKLCPMSYYWFVFLVKCAGDLFSIALHSYGSGQLVTHVEVRRLELSSKGCNEMHWRRVQDIGDHTFFLSGNYGGSLPANMAWGAQCNCIYFPMNCGDGMRLYKFCLDDQILNYTFLPENDAGLERLLWAFPTNIMQTLEEDSLNSFGVAETKETDSTIIGKDDENKMVISRRWDELPIDLLELLLPRLSLVDCLRLPSVCKGWSYAKSSVQKGKVCPWLMHLPNLKYGSCKFFDPFYCKEYTLKSDALDAQDHLALRFSKGGWVVITEGNHRVFIMNPFTAQVINLPSLDNYIFDGISFMSLPASPDFVVYGFSFQMYGEYVVISSWRPGEEEWVSHEFRSSSPFFPSSNNPVLFQGEFYCLGRKGELGVFNPEMESWNVLCKPEPILLAVPWYGDEYCHLLELNGELISVFREDDIKKPIHLFKLNQSEMVWKKVEHLGDMTLFVDRRNSIAIPALEKKYVNRIYIPKFEGNRDSKKVIFYSMEDNRYHPCVQTHTVEEPVKCVWMEPNLHLHN
;
A
#
# COMPACT_ATOMS: atom_id res chain seq x y z
N MET A 1 -49.51 25.96 25.78
CA MET A 1 -48.15 26.09 26.32
C MET A 1 -47.82 24.81 27.07
N ALA A 2 -47.27 23.83 26.38
CA ALA A 2 -46.65 22.66 26.97
C ALA A 2 -45.29 22.56 26.28
N GLY A 3 -44.24 22.98 27.00
CA GLY A 3 -42.86 22.95 26.55
C GLY A 3 -42.19 21.68 27.06
N GLU A 4 -41.52 21.01 26.14
CA GLU A 4 -40.76 19.78 26.29
C GLU A 4 -39.69 19.88 27.39
N MET A 5 -39.57 18.84 28.22
CA MET A 5 -38.30 18.51 28.87
C MET A 5 -37.58 17.50 27.97
N VAL A 6 -36.73 18.02 27.09
CA VAL A 6 -35.66 17.25 26.45
C VAL A 6 -34.61 16.99 27.52
N GLY A 7 -34.44 15.72 27.91
CA GLY A 7 -33.43 15.31 28.88
C GLY A 7 -32.02 15.62 28.37
N CYS A 8 -31.20 16.23 29.24
CA CYS A 8 -29.76 16.33 29.05
C CYS A 8 -29.17 14.93 28.82
N LYS A 9 -28.42 14.76 27.73
CA LYS A 9 -27.54 13.61 27.53
C LYS A 9 -26.39 13.72 28.53
N ASP A 10 -26.12 12.66 29.29
CA ASP A 10 -24.99 12.57 30.23
C ASP A 10 -23.64 12.81 29.51
N GLU A 11 -23.01 13.95 29.77
CA GLU A 11 -21.74 14.41 29.17
C GLU A 11 -20.50 13.62 29.65
N ASN A 12 -20.68 12.65 30.56
CA ASN A 12 -19.61 11.82 31.17
C ASN A 12 -19.59 10.36 30.69
N SER A 13 -20.26 10.03 29.57
CA SER A 13 -20.41 8.64 29.10
C SER A 13 -19.53 8.32 27.87
N LEU A 14 -18.95 7.12 27.84
CA LEU A 14 -18.33 6.55 26.63
C LEU A 14 -19.36 6.46 25.48
N PRO A 15 -18.95 6.43 24.19
CA PRO A 15 -19.88 6.24 23.08
C PRO A 15 -20.83 5.07 23.32
N HIS A 16 -22.11 5.19 22.96
CA HIS A 16 -23.15 4.18 23.26
C HIS A 16 -22.85 2.79 22.64
N SER A 17 -21.98 2.73 21.63
CA SER A 17 -21.52 1.46 21.01
C SER A 17 -20.04 1.16 21.26
N PHE A 18 -19.39 1.88 22.17
CA PHE A 18 -18.04 1.59 22.61
C PHE A 18 -18.00 0.20 23.28
N GLY A 19 -17.04 -0.64 22.87
CA GLY A 19 -16.96 -2.02 23.35
C GLY A 19 -17.95 -3.01 22.70
N SER A 20 -18.74 -2.60 21.70
CA SER A 20 -19.55 -3.50 20.86
C SER A 20 -18.93 -3.78 19.48
N ARG A 21 -18.01 -2.91 19.04
CA ARG A 21 -17.21 -3.02 17.82
C ARG A 21 -15.83 -2.37 18.03
N PRO A 22 -14.89 -2.50 17.08
CA PRO A 22 -13.60 -1.82 17.15
C PRO A 22 -13.75 -0.31 17.08
N TRP A 23 -13.11 0.39 18.01
CA TRP A 23 -13.00 1.85 17.98
C TRP A 23 -11.55 2.24 18.00
N LEU A 24 -11.18 3.16 17.12
CA LEU A 24 -9.89 3.84 17.18
C LEU A 24 -10.07 5.06 18.08
N PHE A 25 -9.22 5.24 19.09
CA PHE A 25 -9.31 6.41 19.94
C PHE A 25 -7.95 7.08 20.16
N VAL A 26 -7.99 8.39 20.37
CA VAL A 26 -6.83 9.24 20.64
C VAL A 26 -6.91 9.75 22.08
N MET A 27 -5.89 9.44 22.87
CA MET A 27 -5.66 10.10 24.16
C MET A 27 -4.80 11.35 23.94
N HIS A 28 -5.36 12.53 24.15
CA HIS A 28 -4.65 13.81 23.97
C HIS A 28 -3.63 14.11 25.09
N GLY A 29 -3.51 13.22 26.08
CA GLY A 29 -2.58 13.33 27.21
C GLY A 29 -2.93 14.53 28.11
N THR A 30 -1.94 15.36 28.43
CA THR A 30 -2.12 16.60 29.21
C THR A 30 -2.65 17.78 28.37
N ARG A 31 -2.72 17.64 27.03
CA ARG A 31 -3.05 18.74 26.12
C ARG A 31 -4.54 19.06 26.06
N LYS A 32 -5.40 18.05 26.16
CA LYS A 32 -6.86 18.20 26.23
C LYS A 32 -7.43 17.29 27.30
N LYS A 33 -8.55 17.71 27.90
CA LYS A 33 -9.33 16.88 28.84
C LYS A 33 -10.24 15.87 28.13
N THR A 34 -10.27 15.90 26.81
CA THR A 34 -11.12 15.07 25.97
C THR A 34 -10.34 13.91 25.33
N CYS A 35 -11.08 12.91 24.90
CA CYS A 35 -10.63 11.81 24.05
C CYS A 35 -11.49 11.79 22.79
N THR A 36 -10.85 11.60 21.65
CA THR A 36 -11.54 11.49 20.36
C THR A 36 -11.70 10.02 20.02
N PHE A 37 -12.93 9.58 19.81
CA PHE A 37 -13.30 8.24 19.40
C PHE A 37 -13.72 8.25 17.94
N PHE A 38 -13.20 7.29 17.18
CA PHE A 38 -13.47 7.12 15.76
C PHE A 38 -13.98 5.70 15.50
N ASP A 39 -15.15 5.63 14.88
CA ASP A 39 -15.78 4.40 14.42
C ASP A 39 -15.40 4.16 12.95
N PRO A 40 -14.54 3.17 12.66
CA PRO A 40 -14.08 2.90 11.30
C PRO A 40 -15.16 2.31 10.38
N ILE A 41 -16.28 1.85 10.91
CA ILE A 41 -17.36 1.25 10.13
C ILE A 41 -18.33 2.32 9.65
N ASN A 42 -18.77 3.17 10.57
CA ASN A 42 -19.70 4.25 10.24
C ASN A 42 -19.00 5.53 9.78
N ASN A 43 -17.66 5.55 9.83
CA ASN A 43 -16.85 6.74 9.55
C ASN A 43 -17.32 7.94 10.40
N SER A 44 -17.67 7.66 11.67
CA SER A 44 -18.24 8.64 12.59
C SER A 44 -17.29 8.94 13.73
N MET A 45 -17.35 10.19 14.21
CA MET A 45 -16.49 10.68 15.27
C MET A 45 -17.30 11.18 16.46
N GLU A 46 -16.80 10.88 17.66
CA GLU A 46 -17.33 11.39 18.91
C GLU A 46 -16.19 11.90 19.79
N GLU A 47 -16.24 13.15 20.23
CA GLU A 47 -15.37 13.67 21.29
C GLU A 47 -16.07 13.52 22.64
N ARG A 48 -15.37 13.00 23.64
CA ARG A 48 -15.89 12.79 25.00
C ARG A 48 -14.89 13.28 26.04
N ILE A 49 -15.38 13.78 27.16
CA ILE A 49 -14.53 14.18 28.28
C ILE A 49 -14.01 12.92 28.99
N LEU A 50 -12.71 12.85 29.24
CA LEU A 50 -12.11 11.75 29.99
C LEU A 50 -12.41 11.91 31.49
N PRO A 51 -12.72 10.80 32.20
CA PRO A 51 -12.74 10.81 33.65
C PRO A 51 -11.46 11.42 34.22
N GLU A 52 -11.55 12.21 35.30
CA GLU A 52 -10.40 12.93 35.87
C GLU A 52 -9.20 12.01 36.15
N PHE A 53 -9.47 10.78 36.58
CA PHE A 53 -8.41 9.80 36.85
C PHE A 53 -7.69 9.28 35.60
N LEU A 54 -8.14 9.57 34.38
CA LEU A 54 -7.44 9.23 33.12
C LEU A 54 -6.77 10.44 32.46
N GLN A 55 -7.03 11.65 32.94
CA GLN A 55 -6.41 12.87 32.41
C GLN A 55 -4.90 12.86 32.66
N GLY A 56 -4.12 13.21 31.63
CA GLY A 56 -2.65 13.22 31.69
C GLY A 56 -1.98 11.84 31.71
N LYS A 57 -2.71 10.76 31.43
CA LYS A 57 -2.17 9.40 31.36
C LYS A 57 -2.04 8.92 29.92
N ALA A 58 -0.92 8.27 29.63
CA ALA A 58 -0.65 7.56 28.39
C ALA A 58 -0.98 6.07 28.57
N CYS A 59 -1.47 5.43 27.52
CA CYS A 59 -1.62 3.98 27.51
C CYS A 59 -0.37 3.35 26.89
N LEU A 60 0.15 2.28 27.50
CA LEU A 60 1.37 1.60 27.09
C LEU A 60 1.12 0.26 26.37
N GLY A 61 -0.05 -0.34 26.55
CA GLY A 61 -0.41 -1.63 25.96
C GLY A 61 -1.69 -2.20 26.56
N CYS A 62 -2.20 -3.28 25.97
CA CYS A 62 -3.40 -3.95 26.45
C CYS A 62 -3.28 -5.47 26.34
N TYR A 63 -4.05 -6.17 27.18
CA TYR A 63 -4.26 -7.61 27.13
C TYR A 63 -5.71 -7.89 27.50
N GLY A 64 -6.49 -8.44 26.57
CA GLY A 64 -7.93 -8.62 26.80
C GLY A 64 -8.58 -7.28 27.13
N GLU A 65 -9.22 -7.24 28.29
CA GLU A 65 -9.93 -6.07 28.83
C GLU A 65 -9.04 -5.16 29.68
N TRP A 66 -7.76 -5.53 29.88
CA TRP A 66 -6.85 -4.81 30.73
C TRP A 66 -5.96 -3.88 29.91
N ILE A 67 -5.96 -2.61 30.29
CA ILE A 67 -5.14 -1.57 29.67
C ILE A 67 -4.12 -1.08 30.68
N LEU A 68 -2.84 -1.07 30.30
CA LEU A 68 -1.77 -0.51 31.12
C LEU A 68 -1.66 0.98 30.88
N PHE A 69 -1.90 1.78 31.92
CA PHE A 69 -1.70 3.22 31.92
C PHE A 69 -0.42 3.60 32.64
N SER A 70 0.21 4.67 32.16
CA SER A 70 1.30 5.36 32.82
C SER A 70 1.04 6.86 32.84
N ASN A 71 1.35 7.52 33.95
CA ASN A 71 1.31 8.97 34.05
C ASN A 71 2.64 9.57 33.56
N GLU A 72 2.60 10.46 32.58
CA GLU A 72 3.82 11.06 32.00
C GLU A 72 4.63 11.88 33.02
N LEU A 73 3.97 12.50 34.01
CA LEU A 73 4.61 13.36 35.02
C LEU A 73 5.00 12.57 36.28
N THR A 74 4.09 11.75 36.80
CA THR A 74 4.31 11.04 38.07
C THR A 74 4.95 9.66 37.89
N ARG A 75 4.99 9.15 36.65
CA ARG A 75 5.40 7.78 36.27
C ARG A 75 4.58 6.67 36.92
N GLU A 76 3.47 7.01 37.58
CA GLU A 76 2.56 6.03 38.17
C GLU A 76 2.01 5.10 37.08
N CYS A 77 2.17 3.80 37.28
CA CYS A 77 1.69 2.76 36.37
C CYS A 77 0.56 1.94 37.02
N PHE A 78 -0.52 1.70 36.30
CA PHE A 78 -1.58 0.78 36.74
C PHE A 78 -2.32 0.16 35.56
N PHE A 79 -2.78 -1.07 35.77
CA PHE A 79 -3.74 -1.72 34.90
C PHE A 79 -5.16 -1.26 35.25
N LEU A 80 -5.96 -0.96 34.24
CA LEU A 80 -7.39 -0.72 34.34
C LEU A 80 -8.14 -1.80 33.57
N ASN A 81 -9.06 -2.49 34.23
CA ASN A 81 -10.01 -3.36 33.54
C ASN A 81 -11.17 -2.52 32.98
N THR A 82 -11.46 -2.64 31.69
CA THR A 82 -12.46 -1.80 31.01
C THR A 82 -13.91 -2.17 31.30
N ILE A 83 -14.18 -3.36 31.86
CA ILE A 83 -15.54 -3.78 32.27
C ILE A 83 -15.82 -3.42 33.72
N SER A 84 -15.00 -3.94 34.63
CA SER A 84 -15.16 -3.82 36.07
C SER A 84 -14.66 -2.49 36.62
N PHE A 85 -13.90 -1.72 35.83
CA PHE A 85 -13.17 -0.52 36.26
C PHE A 85 -12.21 -0.77 37.44
N SER A 86 -11.83 -2.03 37.69
CA SER A 86 -10.85 -2.40 38.71
C SER A 86 -9.44 -1.96 38.31
N LYS A 87 -8.64 -1.61 39.32
CA LYS A 87 -7.28 -1.07 39.15
C LYS A 87 -6.26 -1.94 39.86
N ILE A 88 -5.14 -2.22 39.19
CA ILE A 88 -3.98 -2.92 39.76
C ILE A 88 -2.76 -2.05 39.55
N TYR A 89 -2.17 -1.55 40.64
CA TYR A 89 -0.99 -0.69 40.60
C TYR A 89 0.29 -1.49 40.49
N ILE A 90 1.23 -1.01 39.68
CA ILE A 90 2.58 -1.60 39.52
C ILE A 90 3.64 -0.52 39.73
N PRO A 91 4.85 -0.88 40.22
CA PRO A 91 5.91 0.10 40.39
C PRO A 91 6.30 0.76 39.06
N PRO A 92 6.76 2.03 39.06
CA PRO A 92 7.32 2.66 37.88
C PRO A 92 8.61 1.95 37.43
N PRO A 93 8.90 1.86 36.12
CA PRO A 93 10.19 1.40 35.63
C PRO A 93 11.33 2.33 36.08
N SER A 94 12.49 1.76 36.40
CA SER A 94 13.62 2.48 37.01
C SER A 94 14.37 3.41 36.06
N ASP A 95 14.37 3.13 34.75
CA ASP A 95 15.04 3.95 33.74
C ASP A 95 14.15 5.13 33.30
N SER A 96 14.75 6.28 32.96
CA SER A 96 14.03 7.39 32.31
C SER A 96 13.63 6.95 30.90
N LEU A 97 12.41 6.45 30.78
CA LEU A 97 11.88 5.99 29.51
C LEU A 97 11.33 7.17 28.73
N ASP A 98 11.82 7.37 27.51
CA ASP A 98 11.02 7.97 26.45
C ASP A 98 9.96 6.93 26.05
N PHE A 99 8.93 6.79 26.91
CA PHE A 99 7.83 5.82 26.81
C PHE A 99 7.11 5.87 25.45
N ILE A 100 7.27 6.99 24.77
CA ILE A 100 6.80 7.33 23.44
C ILE A 100 7.25 6.27 22.40
N SER A 101 8.43 5.65 22.57
CA SER A 101 9.00 4.69 21.60
C SER A 101 8.94 3.20 22.01
N GLY A 102 8.35 2.88 23.16
CA GLY A 102 8.36 1.51 23.70
C GLY A 102 7.08 0.71 23.43
N THR A 103 7.18 -0.62 23.38
CA THR A 103 5.99 -1.50 23.48
C THR A 103 5.92 -2.24 24.78
N VAL A 104 4.69 -2.58 25.15
CA VAL A 104 4.43 -3.49 26.27
C VAL A 104 3.76 -4.75 25.74
N SER A 105 4.37 -5.89 26.05
CA SER A 105 3.79 -7.20 25.88
C SER A 105 3.42 -7.78 27.25
N ILE A 106 2.24 -8.36 27.37
CA ILE A 106 1.69 -8.91 28.63
C ILE A 106 1.41 -10.40 28.40
N SER A 107 1.89 -11.27 29.29
CA SER A 107 1.80 -12.72 29.11
C SER A 107 0.42 -13.31 29.42
N SER A 108 -0.27 -12.76 30.42
CA SER A 108 -1.55 -13.24 30.93
C SER A 108 -2.31 -12.11 31.62
N PRO A 109 -3.60 -12.27 31.96
CA PRO A 109 -4.34 -11.25 32.68
C PRO A 109 -3.63 -10.82 33.99
N PRO A 110 -3.55 -9.52 34.31
CA PRO A 110 -2.82 -9.00 35.47
C PRO A 110 -3.48 -9.31 36.82
N ASN A 111 -4.55 -10.10 36.85
CA ASN A 111 -5.13 -10.68 38.06
C ASN A 111 -4.63 -12.11 38.33
N THR A 112 -3.76 -12.66 37.48
CA THR A 112 -3.11 -13.96 37.66
C THR A 112 -1.74 -13.82 38.31
N SER A 113 -1.37 -14.74 39.20
CA SER A 113 -0.11 -14.66 39.97
C SER A 113 1.17 -14.77 39.12
N ASN A 114 1.06 -15.21 37.87
CA ASN A 114 2.20 -15.45 36.97
C ASN A 114 2.25 -14.46 35.79
N CYS A 115 1.52 -13.34 35.88
CA CYS A 115 1.54 -12.33 34.85
C CYS A 115 2.93 -11.67 34.74
N VAL A 116 3.51 -11.74 33.54
CA VAL A 116 4.78 -11.10 33.17
C VAL A 116 4.48 -9.97 32.20
N VAL A 117 4.97 -8.79 32.55
CA VAL A 117 4.92 -7.57 31.75
C VAL A 117 6.32 -7.33 31.21
N VAL A 118 6.45 -7.34 29.89
CA VAL A 118 7.72 -7.06 29.20
C VAL A 118 7.59 -5.73 28.48
N LEU A 119 8.47 -4.79 28.84
CA LEU A 119 8.58 -3.50 28.19
C LEU A 119 9.83 -3.49 27.31
N ILE A 120 9.62 -3.25 26.02
CA ILE A 120 10.65 -3.10 25.00
C ILE A 120 10.88 -1.62 24.77
N CYS A 121 12.13 -1.19 24.86
CA CYS A 121 12.52 0.17 24.54
C CYS A 121 13.18 0.17 23.16
N SER A 122 12.63 0.95 22.22
CA SER A 122 13.24 1.06 20.89
C SER A 122 14.69 1.53 20.99
N SER A 123 15.55 0.99 20.13
CA SER A 123 16.98 1.34 20.06
C SER A 123 17.78 0.95 21.31
N LYS A 124 17.24 0.07 22.17
CA LYS A 124 17.96 -0.53 23.31
C LYS A 124 18.27 -2.01 23.06
N THR A 125 19.20 -2.53 23.85
CA THR A 125 19.67 -3.93 23.79
C THR A 125 19.28 -4.73 25.02
N PHE A 126 18.30 -4.27 25.79
CA PHE A 126 17.78 -4.91 26.99
C PHE A 126 16.26 -4.83 27.04
N LEU A 127 15.67 -5.73 27.82
CA LEU A 127 14.24 -5.77 28.15
C LEU A 127 14.05 -5.31 29.59
N LEU A 128 12.93 -4.66 29.87
CA LEU A 128 12.45 -4.42 31.22
C LEU A 128 11.32 -5.39 31.53
N VAL A 129 11.47 -6.18 32.58
CA VAL A 129 10.60 -7.30 32.89
C VAL A 129 10.04 -7.13 34.29
N PHE A 130 8.72 -7.16 34.42
CA PHE A 130 8.03 -7.11 35.69
C PHE A 130 7.15 -8.35 35.83
N SER A 131 7.32 -9.09 36.92
CA SER A 131 6.45 -10.22 37.25
C SER A 131 5.52 -9.78 38.37
N LEU A 132 4.22 -10.03 38.21
CA LEU A 132 3.24 -9.64 39.22
C LEU A 132 3.58 -10.30 40.56
N GLY A 133 3.63 -9.50 41.63
CA GLY A 133 4.07 -9.95 42.96
C GLY A 133 5.52 -9.61 43.31
N THR A 134 6.32 -9.11 42.36
CA THR A 134 7.64 -8.52 42.67
C THR A 134 7.51 -7.03 43.02
N THR A 135 8.53 -6.48 43.67
CA THR A 135 8.57 -5.06 44.08
C THR A 135 9.29 -4.15 43.09
N SER A 136 9.93 -4.70 42.07
CA SER A 136 10.77 -3.94 41.13
C SER A 136 10.83 -4.59 39.75
N TRP A 137 11.16 -3.77 38.75
CA TRP A 137 11.46 -4.19 37.39
C TRP A 137 12.87 -4.79 37.30
N ASN A 138 13.01 -5.88 36.56
CA ASN A 138 14.29 -6.48 36.22
C ASN A 138 14.74 -5.99 34.84
N LYS A 139 16.00 -5.56 34.75
CA LYS A 139 16.64 -5.20 33.49
C LYS A 139 17.42 -6.39 32.95
N VAL A 140 16.96 -6.97 31.85
CA VAL A 140 17.53 -8.19 31.27
C VAL A 140 18.26 -7.84 29.95
N PRO A 141 19.60 -7.89 29.90
CA PRO A 141 20.35 -7.61 28.68
C PRO A 141 20.21 -8.75 27.66
N ILE A 142 20.13 -8.41 26.38
CA ILE A 142 20.17 -9.36 25.27
C ILE A 142 21.55 -9.25 24.60
N ASN A 143 22.49 -10.09 25.02
CA ASN A 143 23.88 -10.04 24.54
C ASN A 143 24.00 -10.19 23.02
N TYR A 144 23.15 -11.02 22.40
CA TYR A 144 23.08 -11.18 20.95
C TYR A 144 22.97 -9.84 20.20
N LEU A 145 22.20 -8.88 20.73
CA LEU A 145 22.02 -7.57 20.10
C LEU A 145 23.30 -6.72 20.17
N ASN A 146 24.00 -6.76 21.30
CA ASN A 146 25.27 -6.04 21.46
C ASN A 146 26.34 -6.60 20.54
N GLU A 147 26.47 -7.94 20.49
CA GLU A 147 27.44 -8.64 19.64
C GLU A 147 27.22 -8.37 18.16
N ASN A 148 25.95 -8.24 17.75
CA ASN A 148 25.57 -7.98 16.36
C ASN A 148 25.35 -6.50 16.06
N MET A 149 25.71 -5.55 16.93
CA MET A 149 25.47 -4.11 16.69
C MET A 149 24.02 -3.84 16.22
N SER A 150 23.06 -4.47 16.90
CA SER A 150 21.63 -4.40 16.61
C SER A 150 20.88 -3.91 17.85
N SER A 151 19.61 -3.57 17.68
CA SER A 151 18.75 -3.11 18.76
C SER A 151 17.32 -3.63 18.57
N LEU A 152 16.53 -3.63 19.64
CA LEU A 152 15.11 -3.95 19.55
C LEU A 152 14.37 -2.82 18.84
N MET A 153 13.45 -3.21 17.96
CA MET A 153 12.42 -2.35 17.40
C MET A 153 11.18 -2.39 18.28
N GLY A 154 10.29 -1.42 18.09
CA GLY A 154 9.06 -1.31 18.86
C GLY A 154 8.17 -2.55 18.76
N ALA A 155 8.00 -3.18 17.60
CA ALA A 155 7.02 -4.26 17.45
C ALA A 155 7.33 -5.53 18.27
N SER A 156 6.39 -5.92 19.14
CA SER A 156 6.47 -7.16 19.91
C SER A 156 5.11 -7.76 20.26
N VAL A 157 5.09 -9.07 20.49
CA VAL A 157 3.91 -9.79 20.99
C VAL A 157 4.32 -11.05 21.74
N ILE A 158 3.60 -11.40 22.80
CA ILE A 158 3.75 -12.70 23.46
C ILE A 158 2.75 -13.69 22.86
N HIS A 159 3.26 -14.84 22.43
CA HIS A 159 2.48 -15.93 21.85
C HIS A 159 3.10 -17.28 22.25
N ASN A 160 2.30 -18.21 22.75
CA ASN A 160 2.74 -19.54 23.20
C ASN A 160 3.98 -19.48 24.14
N GLU A 161 3.87 -18.68 25.20
CA GLU A 161 4.93 -18.46 26.21
C GLU A 161 6.26 -17.90 25.67
N ARG A 162 6.28 -17.44 24.42
CA ARG A 162 7.43 -16.77 23.81
C ARG A 162 7.11 -15.34 23.45
N LEU A 163 8.04 -14.45 23.77
CA LEU A 163 8.04 -13.08 23.28
C LEU A 163 8.68 -13.06 21.90
N PHE A 164 7.92 -12.63 20.91
CA PHE A 164 8.42 -12.31 19.58
C PHE A 164 8.71 -10.83 19.50
N ALA A 165 9.95 -10.46 19.18
CA ALA A 165 10.37 -9.05 19.08
C ALA A 165 11.24 -8.83 17.84
N LEU A 166 11.04 -7.72 17.14
CA LEU A 166 11.82 -7.38 15.96
C LEU A 166 13.11 -6.64 16.31
N THR A 167 14.12 -6.80 15.46
CA THR A 167 15.40 -6.10 15.58
C THR A 167 15.61 -5.09 14.47
N SER A 168 16.55 -4.17 14.66
CA SER A 168 16.99 -3.19 13.64
C SER A 168 17.67 -3.83 12.43
N ARG A 169 17.81 -5.15 12.40
CA ARG A 169 18.33 -5.95 11.27
C ARG A 169 17.24 -6.76 10.57
N ASP A 170 15.97 -6.47 10.88
CA ASP A 170 14.79 -7.17 10.35
C ASP A 170 14.73 -8.67 10.71
N GLU A 171 15.42 -9.04 11.79
CA GLU A 171 15.36 -10.37 12.39
C GLU A 171 14.23 -10.40 13.43
N THR A 172 13.62 -11.56 13.64
CA THR A 172 12.68 -11.76 14.76
C THR A 172 13.33 -12.62 15.83
N LEU A 173 13.36 -12.14 17.06
CA LEU A 173 13.79 -12.91 18.22
C LEU A 173 12.56 -13.59 18.83
N ALA A 174 12.63 -14.89 19.07
CA ALA A 174 11.67 -15.62 19.89
C ALA A 174 12.34 -15.93 21.24
N ILE A 175 11.87 -15.29 22.32
CA ILE A 175 12.48 -15.34 23.66
C ILE A 175 11.51 -16.03 24.62
N ASP A 176 11.99 -17.03 25.38
CA ASP A 176 11.19 -17.74 26.37
C ASP A 176 10.81 -16.83 27.54
N VAL A 177 9.50 -16.60 27.74
CA VAL A 177 8.98 -15.71 28.78
C VAL A 177 9.19 -16.27 30.20
N PRO A 178 8.99 -17.57 30.47
CA PRO A 178 9.33 -18.14 31.78
C PRO A 178 10.79 -17.94 32.19
N SER A 179 11.74 -18.13 31.25
CA SER A 179 13.16 -17.85 31.47
C SER A 179 13.42 -16.36 31.69
N LEU A 180 12.74 -15.50 30.93
CA LEU A 180 12.83 -14.05 31.08
C LEU A 180 12.36 -13.56 32.46
N ALA A 181 11.29 -14.15 33.00
CA ALA A 181 10.80 -13.87 34.35
C ALA A 181 11.83 -14.20 35.45
N ARG A 182 12.68 -15.20 35.20
CA ARG A 182 13.80 -15.58 36.08
C ARG A 182 15.07 -14.73 35.86
N GLY A 183 15.04 -13.79 34.91
CA GLY A 183 16.18 -12.96 34.53
C GLY A 183 17.18 -13.63 33.58
N CYS A 184 16.79 -14.73 32.92
CA CYS A 184 17.58 -15.44 31.93
C CYS A 184 17.05 -15.19 30.51
N VAL A 185 17.91 -15.27 29.50
CA VAL A 185 17.51 -15.13 28.08
C VAL A 185 17.76 -16.45 27.37
N GLU A 186 16.69 -17.20 27.12
CA GLU A 186 16.69 -18.34 26.20
C GLU A 186 15.96 -17.90 24.93
N MET A 187 16.65 -17.91 23.80
CA MET A 187 16.12 -17.34 22.57
C MET A 187 16.48 -18.13 21.32
N THR A 188 15.67 -17.96 20.29
CA THR A 188 15.93 -18.42 18.92
C THR A 188 15.80 -17.24 17.97
N VAL A 189 16.73 -17.12 17.02
CA VAL A 189 16.67 -16.13 15.95
C VAL A 189 15.92 -16.73 14.78
N ILE A 190 14.86 -16.05 14.33
CA ILE A 190 14.08 -16.41 13.16
C ILE A 190 14.63 -15.63 11.98
N ASN A 191 14.64 -16.27 10.80
CA ASN A 191 15.15 -15.72 9.55
C ASN A 191 14.69 -14.27 9.29
N ARG A 192 15.56 -13.49 8.65
CA ARG A 192 15.26 -12.11 8.24
C ARG A 192 14.01 -12.03 7.39
N LEU A 193 13.18 -11.04 7.69
CA LEU A 193 12.13 -10.60 6.78
C LEU A 193 12.82 -10.07 5.52
N LYS A 194 12.72 -10.80 4.39
CA LYS A 194 13.17 -10.30 3.08
C LYS A 194 12.20 -9.23 2.58
N LEU A 195 12.35 -8.02 3.09
CA LEU A 195 11.46 -6.89 2.81
C LEU A 195 11.58 -6.40 1.37
N CYS A 196 10.52 -5.77 0.86
CA CYS A 196 10.45 -5.25 -0.51
C CYS A 196 11.51 -4.13 -0.74
N PRO A 197 12.38 -4.24 -1.77
CA PRO A 197 13.44 -3.26 -2.05
C PRO A 197 12.95 -1.87 -2.40
N MET A 198 11.66 -1.74 -2.73
CA MET A 198 11.04 -0.50 -3.21
C MET A 198 10.77 0.53 -2.11
N SER A 199 10.81 0.11 -0.85
CA SER A 199 10.48 0.98 0.28
C SER A 199 11.72 1.52 0.95
N TYR A 200 11.76 2.85 1.08
CA TYR A 200 12.77 3.53 1.90
C TYR A 200 12.47 3.40 3.40
N TYR A 201 11.20 3.20 3.75
CA TYR A 201 10.74 3.04 5.13
C TYR A 201 9.68 1.94 5.21
N TRP A 202 9.75 1.13 6.25
CA TRP A 202 8.74 0.12 6.55
C TRP A 202 8.37 0.12 8.02
N PHE A 203 7.10 -0.16 8.30
CA PHE A 203 6.59 -0.42 9.65
C PHE A 203 6.18 -1.87 9.72
N VAL A 204 6.68 -2.61 10.71
CA VAL A 204 6.29 -4.01 10.89
C VAL A 204 5.47 -4.14 12.16
N PHE A 205 4.40 -4.92 12.08
CA PHE A 205 3.52 -5.25 13.18
C PHE A 205 3.48 -6.76 13.36
N LEU A 206 3.37 -7.20 14.60
CA LEU A 206 3.13 -8.60 14.93
C LEU A 206 1.71 -8.74 15.48
N VAL A 207 0.94 -9.70 14.96
CA VAL A 207 -0.48 -9.88 15.29
C VAL A 207 -0.75 -11.36 15.61
N LYS A 208 -1.30 -11.63 16.80
CA LYS A 208 -1.89 -12.93 17.14
C LYS A 208 -3.27 -13.04 16.49
N CYS A 209 -3.55 -14.15 15.83
CA CYS A 209 -4.86 -14.43 15.22
C CYS A 209 -5.12 -15.93 15.20
N ALA A 210 -6.23 -16.38 15.80
CA ALA A 210 -6.69 -17.78 15.77
C ALA A 210 -5.61 -18.84 16.10
N GLY A 211 -4.73 -18.56 17.07
CA GLY A 211 -3.63 -19.47 17.45
C GLY A 211 -2.38 -19.38 16.58
N ASP A 212 -2.40 -18.55 15.55
CA ASP A 212 -1.26 -18.24 14.69
C ASP A 212 -0.64 -16.88 15.02
N LEU A 213 0.60 -16.69 14.54
CA LEU A 213 1.30 -15.43 14.57
C LEU A 213 1.54 -14.90 13.15
N PHE A 214 1.18 -13.64 12.93
CA PHE A 214 1.37 -12.94 11.66
C PHE A 214 2.33 -11.76 11.82
N SER A 215 3.10 -11.49 10.78
CA SER A 215 3.90 -10.29 10.58
C SER A 215 3.31 -9.48 9.42
N ILE A 216 3.06 -8.20 9.64
CA ILE A 216 2.51 -7.27 8.65
C ILE A 216 3.54 -6.17 8.44
N ALA A 217 4.11 -6.10 7.25
CA ALA A 217 5.01 -5.01 6.86
C ALA A 217 4.27 -4.01 5.96
N LEU A 218 4.13 -2.78 6.45
CA LEU A 218 3.66 -1.62 5.69
C LEU A 218 4.87 -0.95 5.06
N HIS A 219 5.04 -1.13 3.76
CA HIS A 219 6.07 -0.51 2.97
C HIS A 219 5.62 0.87 2.53
N SER A 220 6.45 1.87 2.76
CA SER A 220 6.17 3.24 2.36
C SER A 220 7.29 3.82 1.51
N TYR A 221 6.93 4.85 0.74
CA TYR A 221 7.87 5.55 -0.13
C TYR A 221 7.99 7.00 0.33
N GLY A 222 9.23 7.40 0.61
CA GLY A 222 9.54 8.76 1.03
C GLY A 222 9.15 9.13 2.47
N SER A 223 9.46 10.36 2.85
CA SER A 223 9.14 11.01 4.14
C SER A 223 7.65 11.22 4.36
N GLY A 224 6.86 11.33 3.28
CA GLY A 224 5.39 11.44 3.34
C GLY A 224 4.67 10.16 3.77
N GLN A 225 5.39 9.05 3.98
CA GLN A 225 4.88 7.76 4.49
C GLN A 225 3.68 7.18 3.70
N LEU A 226 3.60 7.45 2.39
CA LEU A 226 2.55 6.86 1.56
C LEU A 226 2.80 5.35 1.43
N VAL A 227 1.79 4.54 1.77
CA VAL A 227 1.88 3.08 1.67
C VAL A 227 1.93 2.63 0.21
N THR A 228 3.03 1.98 -0.14
CA THR A 228 3.29 1.46 -1.49
C THR A 228 3.21 -0.04 -1.61
N HIS A 229 3.26 -0.76 -0.50
CA HIS A 229 2.98 -2.18 -0.45
C HIS A 229 2.60 -2.59 0.97
N VAL A 230 1.72 -3.59 1.09
CA VAL A 230 1.43 -4.25 2.36
C VAL A 230 1.76 -5.72 2.18
N GLU A 231 2.69 -6.21 3.00
CA GLU A 231 3.11 -7.60 2.98
C GLU A 231 2.67 -8.30 4.27
N VAL A 232 2.08 -9.47 4.12
CA VAL A 232 1.62 -10.30 5.24
C VAL A 232 2.33 -11.63 5.22
N ARG A 233 2.89 -12.03 6.36
CA ARG A 233 3.53 -13.33 6.56
C ARG A 233 2.93 -14.03 7.78
N ARG A 234 2.77 -15.34 7.70
CA ARG A 234 2.41 -16.23 8.81
C ARG A 234 3.66 -16.95 9.28
N LEU A 235 3.81 -17.11 10.59
CA LEU A 235 4.88 -17.92 11.17
C LEU A 235 4.54 -19.40 11.02
N GLU A 236 5.42 -20.18 10.41
CA GLU A 236 5.26 -21.63 10.27
C GLU A 236 6.42 -22.38 10.95
N LEU A 237 6.10 -23.54 11.53
CA LEU A 237 7.08 -24.48 12.06
C LEU A 237 7.53 -25.43 10.96
N SER A 238 8.84 -25.63 10.85
CA SER A 238 9.41 -26.59 9.90
C SER A 238 8.95 -28.01 10.23
N SER A 239 8.35 -28.67 9.24
CA SER A 239 7.90 -30.06 9.33
C SER A 239 9.06 -31.07 9.40
N LYS A 240 10.32 -30.62 9.20
CA LYS A 240 11.51 -31.48 9.14
C LYS A 240 12.12 -31.81 10.52
N GLY A 241 11.39 -31.62 11.62
CA GLY A 241 11.79 -32.09 12.95
C GLY A 241 12.78 -31.19 13.71
N CYS A 242 13.13 -30.02 13.19
CA CYS A 242 14.14 -29.13 13.80
C CYS A 242 13.56 -28.02 14.70
N ASN A 243 12.25 -27.96 14.95
CA ASN A 243 11.57 -26.83 15.62
C ASN A 243 11.93 -25.44 15.03
N GLU A 244 12.39 -25.42 13.77
CA GLU A 244 12.82 -24.21 13.11
C GLU A 244 11.61 -23.40 12.68
N MET A 245 11.57 -22.15 13.11
CA MET A 245 10.50 -21.21 12.79
C MET A 245 10.89 -20.38 11.57
N HIS A 246 9.98 -20.20 10.63
CA HIS A 246 10.20 -19.35 9.46
C HIS A 246 8.95 -18.58 9.08
N TRP A 247 9.15 -17.39 8.51
CA TRP A 247 8.07 -16.57 8.01
C TRP A 247 7.70 -16.99 6.58
N ARG A 248 6.44 -17.35 6.36
CA ARG A 248 5.89 -17.62 5.03
C ARG A 248 4.93 -16.53 4.62
N ARG A 249 5.09 -15.99 3.41
CA ARG A 249 4.16 -15.01 2.86
C ARG A 249 2.78 -15.63 2.66
N VAL A 250 1.75 -14.88 3.04
CA VAL A 250 0.34 -15.24 2.85
C VAL A 250 -0.39 -14.08 2.19
N GLN A 251 -1.45 -14.40 1.46
CA GLN A 251 -2.29 -13.42 0.75
C GLN A 251 -3.72 -13.44 1.28
N ASP A 252 -3.91 -14.11 2.41
CA ASP A 252 -5.20 -14.45 2.98
C ASP A 252 -5.02 -14.67 4.48
N ILE A 253 -5.73 -13.89 5.28
CA ILE A 253 -5.78 -14.00 6.75
C ILE A 253 -7.10 -14.63 7.22
N GLY A 254 -7.90 -15.16 6.29
CA GLY A 254 -9.16 -15.83 6.56
C GLY A 254 -10.32 -14.87 6.83
N ASP A 255 -11.22 -15.30 7.71
CA ASP A 255 -12.42 -14.56 8.12
C ASP A 255 -12.13 -13.44 9.14
N HIS A 256 -10.86 -13.06 9.32
CA HIS A 256 -10.44 -12.04 10.28
C HIS A 256 -10.12 -10.69 9.63
N THR A 257 -10.13 -9.65 10.46
CA THR A 257 -9.69 -8.28 10.15
C THR A 257 -8.61 -7.89 11.14
N PHE A 258 -7.49 -7.34 10.66
CA PHE A 258 -6.41 -6.85 11.51
C PHE A 258 -6.52 -5.35 11.75
N PHE A 259 -6.12 -4.92 12.94
CA PHE A 259 -6.19 -3.54 13.42
C PHE A 259 -4.84 -3.16 13.99
N LEU A 260 -4.13 -2.28 13.30
CA LEU A 260 -2.76 -1.88 13.64
C LEU A 260 -2.74 -0.42 14.08
N SER A 261 -1.91 -0.08 15.06
CA SER A 261 -1.65 1.31 15.45
C SER A 261 -0.38 1.42 16.29
N GLY A 262 0.47 2.40 16.00
CA GLY A 262 1.75 2.57 16.69
C GLY A 262 2.64 1.33 16.53
N ASN A 263 2.79 0.55 17.60
CA ASN A 263 3.48 -0.75 17.58
C ASN A 263 2.54 -1.90 18.04
N TYR A 264 1.24 -1.63 18.12
CA TYR A 264 0.21 -2.55 18.56
C TYR A 264 -0.51 -3.15 17.35
N GLY A 265 -0.82 -4.44 17.43
CA GLY A 265 -1.59 -5.16 16.42
C GLY A 265 -2.61 -6.11 17.07
N GLY A 266 -3.87 -5.96 16.69
CA GLY A 266 -4.98 -6.84 17.11
C GLY A 266 -5.68 -7.47 15.92
N SER A 267 -6.42 -8.55 16.17
CA SER A 267 -7.25 -9.22 15.18
C SER A 267 -8.65 -9.48 15.72
N LEU A 268 -9.65 -9.49 14.84
CA LEU A 268 -11.02 -9.90 15.16
C LEU A 268 -11.66 -10.68 14.02
N PRO A 269 -12.55 -11.65 14.31
CA PRO A 269 -13.43 -12.24 13.31
C PRO A 269 -14.37 -11.21 12.68
N ALA A 270 -14.46 -11.22 11.35
CA ALA A 270 -15.28 -10.31 10.56
C ALA A 270 -16.75 -10.76 10.46
N ASN A 271 -17.05 -12.02 10.77
CA ASN A 271 -18.41 -12.59 10.75
C ASN A 271 -19.34 -12.06 11.86
N MET A 272 -18.84 -11.18 12.73
CA MET A 272 -19.62 -10.61 13.82
C MET A 272 -20.46 -9.41 13.36
N ALA A 273 -21.54 -9.13 14.08
CA ALA A 273 -22.60 -8.18 13.74
C ALA A 273 -22.19 -6.68 13.63
N TRP A 274 -20.90 -6.37 13.50
CA TRP A 274 -20.37 -5.01 13.40
C TRP A 274 -19.90 -4.62 11.99
N GLY A 275 -19.91 -5.53 11.00
CA GLY A 275 -19.90 -5.16 9.57
C GLY A 275 -18.55 -4.90 8.92
N ALA A 276 -17.41 -5.32 9.49
CA ALA A 276 -16.15 -5.28 8.76
C ALA A 276 -16.06 -6.34 7.67
N GLN A 277 -15.24 -6.02 6.68
CA GLN A 277 -14.84 -6.96 5.66
C GLN A 277 -13.71 -7.86 6.18
N CYS A 278 -13.84 -9.17 5.98
CA CYS A 278 -12.77 -10.14 6.20
C CYS A 278 -11.56 -9.85 5.30
N ASN A 279 -10.42 -10.45 5.62
CA ASN A 279 -9.20 -10.34 4.83
C ASN A 279 -8.77 -8.87 4.60
N CYS A 280 -8.94 -8.03 5.62
CA CYS A 280 -8.64 -6.60 5.60
C CYS A 280 -7.76 -6.17 6.78
N ILE A 281 -7.03 -5.07 6.60
CA ILE A 281 -6.14 -4.48 7.61
C ILE A 281 -6.47 -3.00 7.75
N TYR A 282 -6.79 -2.56 8.96
CA TYR A 282 -7.00 -1.16 9.31
C TYR A 282 -5.78 -0.60 10.03
N PHE A 283 -5.31 0.57 9.63
CA PHE A 283 -4.18 1.23 10.28
C PHE A 283 -4.19 2.75 10.06
N PRO A 284 -3.94 3.56 11.09
CA PRO A 284 -3.72 4.98 10.92
C PRO A 284 -2.29 5.25 10.45
N MET A 285 -2.10 6.28 9.63
CA MET A 285 -0.79 6.78 9.23
C MET A 285 -0.81 8.30 9.16
N ASN A 286 0.29 8.93 9.54
CA ASN A 286 0.49 10.35 9.32
C ASN A 286 0.99 10.56 7.89
N CYS A 287 0.27 11.35 7.09
CA CYS A 287 0.64 11.71 5.73
C CYS A 287 0.86 13.22 5.63
N GLY A 288 1.46 13.70 4.54
CA GLY A 288 1.75 15.13 4.36
C GLY A 288 0.53 16.05 4.40
N ASP A 289 -0.67 15.50 4.20
CA ASP A 289 -1.96 16.21 4.22
C ASP A 289 -2.81 15.95 5.47
N GLY A 290 -2.22 15.31 6.49
CA GLY A 290 -2.85 15.00 7.76
C GLY A 290 -2.90 13.50 8.05
N MET A 291 -3.59 13.17 9.14
CA MET A 291 -3.73 11.79 9.59
C MET A 291 -4.79 11.07 8.76
N ARG A 292 -4.47 9.92 8.18
CA ARG A 292 -5.40 9.09 7.41
C ARG A 292 -5.62 7.77 8.14
N LEU A 293 -6.86 7.29 8.20
CA LEU A 293 -7.15 5.90 8.53
C LEU A 293 -7.24 5.10 7.25
N TYR A 294 -6.31 4.16 7.08
CA TYR A 294 -6.30 3.25 5.95
C TYR A 294 -7.06 1.96 6.27
N LYS A 295 -7.72 1.42 5.24
CA LYS A 295 -8.25 0.06 5.13
C LYS A 295 -7.66 -0.58 3.88
N PHE A 296 -6.75 -1.53 4.07
CA PHE A 296 -6.19 -2.34 2.99
C PHE A 296 -6.92 -3.67 2.88
N CYS A 297 -7.41 -4.02 1.69
CA CYS A 297 -8.03 -5.32 1.43
C CYS A 297 -7.04 -6.23 0.67
N LEU A 298 -6.79 -7.44 1.20
CA LEU A 298 -5.83 -8.36 0.61
C LEU A 298 -6.34 -8.98 -0.70
N ASP A 299 -7.66 -9.12 -0.86
CA ASP A 299 -8.30 -9.74 -2.04
C ASP A 299 -8.11 -8.92 -3.31
N ASP A 300 -8.27 -7.62 -3.20
CA ASP A 300 -8.15 -6.71 -4.33
C ASP A 300 -6.87 -5.87 -4.29
N GLN A 301 -6.06 -5.92 -3.23
CA GLN A 301 -4.82 -5.12 -3.09
C GLN A 301 -5.08 -3.61 -3.18
N ILE A 302 -6.27 -3.19 -2.73
CA ILE A 302 -6.72 -1.81 -2.75
C ILE A 302 -6.63 -1.21 -1.36
N LEU A 303 -6.12 0.03 -1.32
CA LEU A 303 -6.04 0.84 -0.12
C LEU A 303 -7.18 1.86 -0.14
N ASN A 304 -8.02 1.83 0.89
CA ASN A 304 -9.06 2.84 1.10
C ASN A 304 -8.63 3.74 2.25
N TYR A 305 -8.94 5.03 2.20
CA TYR A 305 -8.70 5.89 3.36
C TYR A 305 -9.74 6.96 3.58
N THR A 306 -9.83 7.37 4.85
CA THR A 306 -10.62 8.48 5.34
C THR A 306 -9.71 9.42 6.13
N PHE A 307 -9.96 10.71 6.02
CA PHE A 307 -9.23 11.71 6.80
C PHE A 307 -9.67 11.66 8.26
N LEU A 308 -8.70 11.59 9.16
CA LEU A 308 -8.87 11.90 10.57
C LEU A 308 -8.62 13.41 10.75
N PRO A 309 -9.27 14.08 11.72
CA PRO A 309 -9.06 15.51 11.94
C PRO A 309 -7.60 15.82 12.25
N GLU A 310 -7.18 17.04 11.91
CA GLU A 310 -5.87 17.56 12.31
C GLU A 310 -5.69 17.39 13.82
N ASN A 311 -4.64 16.64 14.18
CA ASN A 311 -4.33 16.30 15.54
C ASN A 311 -2.86 16.61 15.78
N ASP A 312 -2.57 17.44 16.79
CA ASP A 312 -1.20 17.72 17.21
C ASP A 312 -0.54 16.51 17.91
N ALA A 313 -1.30 15.46 18.24
CA ALA A 313 -0.79 14.25 18.88
C ALA A 313 -0.29 13.22 17.84
N GLY A 314 0.95 12.74 18.02
CA GLY A 314 1.58 11.74 17.16
C GLY A 314 0.89 10.37 17.17
N LEU A 315 1.25 9.52 16.18
CA LEU A 315 0.73 8.16 15.98
C LEU A 315 0.81 7.27 17.22
N GLU A 316 1.78 7.51 18.10
CA GLU A 316 2.06 6.72 19.31
C GLU A 316 0.94 6.81 20.37
N ARG A 317 -0.09 7.63 20.15
CA ARG A 317 -1.23 7.80 21.07
C ARG A 317 -2.56 7.26 20.53
N LEU A 318 -2.54 6.64 19.34
CA LEU A 318 -3.70 6.01 18.73
C LEU A 318 -3.78 4.54 19.16
N LEU A 319 -4.94 4.11 19.65
CA LEU A 319 -5.14 2.74 20.09
C LEU A 319 -6.50 2.20 19.66
N TRP A 320 -6.53 0.89 19.47
CA TRP A 320 -7.75 0.15 19.19
C TRP A 320 -8.37 -0.36 20.48
N ALA A 321 -9.64 -0.06 20.69
CA ALA A 321 -10.48 -0.69 21.70
C ALA A 321 -11.31 -1.80 21.03
N PHE A 322 -11.25 -3.02 21.56
CA PHE A 322 -11.97 -4.18 21.03
C PHE A 322 -13.16 -4.58 21.92
N PRO A 323 -14.21 -5.20 21.37
CA PRO A 323 -15.34 -5.69 22.13
C PRO A 323 -14.95 -6.85 23.04
N THR A 324 -15.37 -6.78 24.29
CA THR A 324 -14.78 -7.56 25.36
C THR A 324 -15.24 -9.03 25.41
N ASN A 325 -16.43 -9.34 24.89
CA ASN A 325 -16.96 -10.71 24.85
C ASN A 325 -16.28 -11.61 23.80
N ILE A 326 -15.40 -11.06 22.96
CA ILE A 326 -14.78 -11.75 21.82
C ILE A 326 -13.44 -12.38 22.20
N MET A 327 -12.68 -11.75 23.11
CA MET A 327 -11.35 -12.27 23.49
C MET A 327 -11.44 -13.54 24.35
N GLN A 328 -12.54 -13.77 25.07
CA GLN A 328 -12.73 -14.99 25.89
C GLN A 328 -13.15 -16.21 25.07
N THR A 329 -13.94 -16.04 24.00
CA THR A 329 -14.36 -17.15 23.12
C THR A 329 -13.24 -17.70 22.23
N LEU A 330 -12.13 -16.97 22.07
CA LEU A 330 -11.04 -17.36 21.17
C LEU A 330 -9.99 -18.31 21.79
N GLU A 331 -10.05 -18.58 23.10
CA GLU A 331 -9.16 -19.56 23.74
C GLU A 331 -9.83 -20.93 24.01
N GLU A 332 -11.17 -21.02 23.98
CA GLU A 332 -11.89 -22.28 24.26
C GLU A 332 -12.44 -23.01 23.01
N ASP A 333 -12.68 -22.32 21.88
CA ASP A 333 -13.29 -22.94 20.70
C ASP A 333 -12.30 -23.64 19.73
N SER A 334 -11.02 -23.74 20.09
CA SER A 334 -9.99 -24.42 19.27
C SER A 334 -10.08 -25.96 19.26
N LEU A 335 -11.13 -26.56 19.83
CA LEU A 335 -11.26 -28.01 19.97
C LEU A 335 -12.53 -28.65 19.40
N ASN A 336 -13.48 -27.91 18.83
CA ASN A 336 -14.68 -28.56 18.27
C ASN A 336 -15.16 -27.99 16.94
N SER A 337 -14.96 -28.83 15.92
CA SER A 337 -15.86 -29.13 14.79
C SER A 337 -15.29 -28.86 13.39
N PHE A 338 -14.58 -29.87 12.89
CA PHE A 338 -14.56 -30.20 11.46
C PHE A 338 -15.90 -30.83 11.11
N GLY A 339 -16.72 -30.10 10.35
CA GLY A 339 -17.92 -30.63 9.68
C GLY A 339 -17.80 -30.39 8.19
N VAL A 340 -17.27 -31.38 7.46
CA VAL A 340 -17.23 -31.38 5.99
C VAL A 340 -18.66 -31.53 5.48
N ALA A 341 -19.19 -30.51 4.81
CA ALA A 341 -20.43 -30.60 4.05
C ALA A 341 -20.10 -30.92 2.59
N GLU A 342 -20.24 -32.18 2.20
CA GLU A 342 -20.27 -32.61 0.81
C GLU A 342 -21.50 -32.03 0.11
N THR A 343 -21.29 -31.24 -0.94
CA THR A 343 -22.35 -30.83 -1.86
C THR A 343 -22.31 -31.76 -3.07
N LYS A 344 -23.36 -32.58 -3.21
CA LYS A 344 -23.58 -33.42 -4.39
C LYS A 344 -24.09 -32.56 -5.54
N GLU A 345 -23.35 -32.55 -6.64
CA GLU A 345 -23.86 -32.15 -7.95
C GLU A 345 -25.05 -33.04 -8.31
N THR A 346 -26.14 -32.40 -8.74
CA THR A 346 -27.26 -33.09 -9.38
C THR A 346 -27.39 -32.55 -10.80
N ASP A 347 -27.03 -33.41 -11.75
CA ASP A 347 -27.38 -33.26 -13.16
C ASP A 347 -28.89 -33.16 -13.30
N SER A 348 -29.37 -32.12 -13.98
CA SER A 348 -30.74 -32.11 -14.51
C SER A 348 -30.70 -31.86 -16.02
N THR A 349 -30.96 -32.95 -16.73
CA THR A 349 -31.20 -33.01 -18.17
C THR A 349 -32.56 -32.37 -18.46
N ILE A 350 -32.60 -31.30 -19.25
CA ILE A 350 -33.86 -30.76 -19.77
C ILE A 350 -34.05 -31.27 -21.20
N ILE A 351 -34.99 -32.20 -21.36
CA ILE A 351 -35.52 -32.65 -22.65
C ILE A 351 -36.58 -31.65 -23.10
N GLY A 352 -36.46 -31.20 -24.35
CA GLY A 352 -37.37 -30.24 -24.97
C GLY A 352 -38.77 -30.79 -25.24
N LYS A 353 -39.68 -29.85 -25.51
CA LYS A 353 -40.86 -30.02 -26.36
C LYS A 353 -41.14 -28.71 -27.08
N ASP A 354 -41.43 -28.88 -28.36
CA ASP A 354 -41.80 -27.86 -29.34
C ASP A 354 -43.02 -27.03 -28.92
N ASP A 355 -43.10 -25.78 -29.38
CA ASP A 355 -44.20 -25.35 -30.25
C ASP A 355 -43.98 -23.95 -30.88
N GLU A 356 -44.16 -23.95 -32.21
CA GLU A 356 -44.74 -22.92 -33.09
C GLU A 356 -44.09 -21.54 -33.30
N ASN A 357 -43.30 -21.48 -34.37
CA ASN A 357 -43.37 -20.53 -35.50
C ASN A 357 -43.99 -19.13 -35.23
N LYS A 358 -43.10 -18.16 -34.97
CA LYS A 358 -43.17 -16.84 -35.59
C LYS A 358 -41.85 -16.55 -36.30
N MET A 359 -41.88 -16.59 -37.63
CA MET A 359 -40.79 -16.13 -38.49
C MET A 359 -40.58 -14.61 -38.28
N VAL A 360 -39.74 -14.27 -37.31
CA VAL A 360 -39.00 -13.02 -37.33
C VAL A 360 -37.79 -13.32 -38.19
N ILE A 361 -37.65 -12.65 -39.33
CA ILE A 361 -36.40 -12.65 -40.10
C ILE A 361 -35.38 -11.91 -39.25
N SER A 362 -34.78 -12.62 -38.30
CA SER A 362 -33.57 -12.19 -37.60
C SER A 362 -32.47 -12.22 -38.64
N ARG A 363 -32.15 -11.06 -39.22
CA ARG A 363 -30.93 -10.94 -40.02
C ARG A 363 -29.77 -11.33 -39.12
N ARG A 364 -29.03 -12.31 -39.59
CA ARG A 364 -27.89 -12.91 -38.90
C ARG A 364 -26.80 -11.86 -38.73
N TRP A 365 -26.39 -11.58 -37.49
CA TRP A 365 -25.34 -10.59 -37.19
C TRP A 365 -24.01 -10.95 -37.88
N ASP A 366 -23.77 -12.23 -38.18
CA ASP A 366 -22.63 -12.70 -38.96
C ASP A 366 -22.63 -12.25 -40.44
N GLU A 367 -23.73 -11.71 -40.94
CA GLU A 367 -23.86 -11.13 -42.29
C GLU A 367 -23.75 -9.59 -42.29
N LEU A 368 -23.45 -8.96 -41.15
CA LEU A 368 -23.28 -7.50 -41.08
C LEU A 368 -22.10 -7.06 -41.98
N PRO A 369 -22.32 -6.19 -42.98
CA PRO A 369 -21.25 -5.66 -43.81
C PRO A 369 -20.15 -5.00 -42.97
N ILE A 370 -18.89 -5.14 -43.39
CA ILE A 370 -17.72 -4.56 -42.71
C ILE A 370 -17.92 -3.05 -42.52
N ASP A 371 -18.45 -2.34 -43.53
CA ASP A 371 -18.69 -0.90 -43.45
C ASP A 371 -19.63 -0.51 -42.29
N LEU A 372 -20.65 -1.33 -41.99
CA LEU A 372 -21.54 -1.09 -40.84
C LEU A 372 -20.88 -1.47 -39.53
N LEU A 373 -20.08 -2.54 -39.53
CA LEU A 373 -19.30 -2.93 -38.36
C LEU A 373 -18.29 -1.83 -37.99
N GLU A 374 -17.64 -1.22 -38.98
CA GLU A 374 -16.71 -0.09 -38.84
C GLU A 374 -17.35 1.17 -38.27
N LEU A 375 -18.65 1.39 -38.50
CA LEU A 375 -19.40 2.47 -37.85
C LEU A 375 -19.70 2.20 -36.37
N LEU A 376 -19.71 0.92 -35.96
CA LEU A 376 -19.92 0.50 -34.58
C LEU A 376 -18.62 0.50 -33.77
N LEU A 377 -17.47 0.17 -34.39
CA LEU A 377 -16.17 0.07 -33.69
C LEU A 377 -15.83 1.27 -32.80
N PRO A 378 -16.04 2.54 -33.23
CA PRO A 378 -15.72 3.70 -32.39
C PRO A 378 -16.60 3.84 -31.15
N ARG A 379 -17.71 3.09 -31.08
CA ARG A 379 -18.67 3.10 -29.97
C ARG A 379 -18.52 1.90 -29.04
N LEU A 380 -17.70 0.93 -29.40
CA LEU A 380 -17.42 -0.25 -28.61
C LEU A 380 -16.28 0.00 -27.63
N SER A 381 -16.30 -0.67 -26.49
CA SER A 381 -15.13 -0.68 -25.61
C SER A 381 -13.99 -1.45 -26.28
N LEU A 382 -12.74 -1.16 -25.89
CA LEU A 382 -11.60 -1.92 -26.42
C LEU A 382 -11.73 -3.43 -26.13
N VAL A 383 -12.32 -3.82 -25.00
CA VAL A 383 -12.55 -5.26 -24.71
C VAL A 383 -13.56 -5.87 -25.67
N ASP A 384 -14.64 -5.16 -25.99
CA ASP A 384 -15.60 -5.62 -27.00
C ASP A 384 -14.92 -5.73 -28.36
N CYS A 385 -14.08 -4.74 -28.71
CA CYS A 385 -13.26 -4.75 -29.92
C CYS A 385 -12.28 -5.94 -29.96
N LEU A 386 -11.65 -6.28 -28.83
CA LEU A 386 -10.77 -7.44 -28.70
C LEU A 386 -11.53 -8.77 -28.86
N ARG A 387 -12.81 -8.80 -28.50
CA ARG A 387 -13.66 -9.99 -28.63
C ARG A 387 -14.31 -10.12 -30.01
N LEU A 388 -14.36 -9.06 -30.83
CA LEU A 388 -14.92 -9.09 -32.19
C LEU A 388 -14.43 -10.25 -33.05
N PRO A 389 -13.12 -10.61 -33.06
CA PRO A 389 -12.64 -11.73 -33.88
C PRO A 389 -13.20 -13.09 -33.44
N SER A 390 -13.70 -13.19 -32.21
CA SER A 390 -14.32 -14.40 -31.66
C SER A 390 -15.79 -14.56 -32.04
N VAL A 391 -16.43 -13.52 -32.61
CA VAL A 391 -17.86 -13.53 -32.96
C VAL A 391 -18.10 -14.37 -34.22
N CYS A 392 -17.45 -14.03 -35.33
CA CYS A 392 -17.46 -14.82 -36.56
C CYS A 392 -16.31 -14.43 -37.50
N LYS A 393 -16.09 -15.20 -38.57
CA LYS A 393 -15.06 -14.91 -39.58
C LYS A 393 -15.22 -13.51 -40.19
N GLY A 394 -16.45 -13.09 -40.52
CA GLY A 394 -16.72 -11.76 -41.09
C GLY A 394 -16.25 -10.62 -40.17
N TRP A 395 -16.51 -10.76 -38.87
CA TRP A 395 -16.15 -9.76 -37.87
C TRP A 395 -14.66 -9.75 -37.54
N SER A 396 -13.96 -10.86 -37.76
CA SER A 396 -12.50 -10.94 -37.59
C SER A 396 -11.72 -10.04 -38.57
N TYR A 397 -12.31 -9.71 -39.73
CA TYR A 397 -11.70 -8.82 -40.72
C TYR A 397 -11.71 -7.33 -40.31
N ALA A 398 -12.55 -6.93 -39.35
CA ALA A 398 -12.60 -5.55 -38.85
C ALA A 398 -11.44 -5.19 -37.89
N LYS A 399 -10.48 -6.11 -37.67
CA LYS A 399 -9.29 -5.90 -36.81
C LYS A 399 -8.47 -4.66 -37.19
N SER A 400 -8.33 -4.37 -38.48
CA SER A 400 -7.52 -3.25 -38.98
C SER A 400 -8.10 -1.88 -38.60
N SER A 401 -9.41 -1.80 -38.40
CA SER A 401 -10.12 -0.56 -38.02
C SER A 401 -10.13 -0.36 -36.51
N VAL A 402 -10.07 -1.43 -35.70
CA VAL A 402 -9.80 -1.37 -34.25
C VAL A 402 -8.40 -0.80 -33.96
N GLN A 403 -7.40 -1.16 -34.77
CA GLN A 403 -6.02 -0.66 -34.65
C GLN A 403 -5.87 0.84 -34.97
N LYS A 404 -6.89 1.47 -35.56
CA LYS A 404 -6.90 2.91 -35.89
C LYS A 404 -7.68 3.76 -34.88
N GLY A 405 -8.37 3.13 -33.92
CA GLY A 405 -9.10 3.86 -32.89
C GLY A 405 -8.13 4.51 -31.90
N LYS A 406 -8.33 5.79 -31.57
CA LYS A 406 -7.62 6.43 -30.46
C LYS A 406 -8.11 5.78 -29.16
N VAL A 407 -7.25 5.00 -28.51
CA VAL A 407 -7.59 4.32 -27.25
C VAL A 407 -7.05 5.14 -26.08
N CYS A 408 -7.87 5.31 -25.05
CA CYS A 408 -7.44 5.92 -23.80
C CYS A 408 -6.44 5.04 -23.05
N PRO A 409 -5.45 5.60 -22.36
CA PRO A 409 -4.70 4.88 -21.36
C PRO A 409 -5.62 4.20 -20.34
N TRP A 410 -5.33 2.94 -20.05
CA TRP A 410 -6.02 2.15 -19.03
C TRP A 410 -5.16 2.02 -17.80
N LEU A 411 -5.77 2.04 -16.62
CA LEU A 411 -5.06 1.77 -15.39
C LEU A 411 -4.98 0.25 -15.21
N MET A 412 -3.81 -0.32 -15.45
CA MET A 412 -3.54 -1.70 -15.12
C MET A 412 -3.31 -1.80 -13.62
N HIS A 413 -3.93 -2.78 -12.98
CA HIS A 413 -3.82 -3.06 -11.56
C HIS A 413 -3.69 -4.56 -11.31
N LEU A 414 -2.80 -4.95 -10.39
CA LEU A 414 -2.61 -6.33 -9.98
C LEU A 414 -3.36 -6.60 -8.65
N PRO A 415 -4.52 -7.29 -8.68
CA PRO A 415 -5.19 -7.78 -7.48
C PRO A 415 -4.41 -8.96 -6.85
N ASN A 416 -5.04 -9.67 -5.90
CA ASN A 416 -4.44 -10.82 -5.24
C ASN A 416 -3.83 -11.84 -6.23
N LEU A 417 -2.60 -12.28 -5.96
CA LEU A 417 -1.76 -13.04 -6.89
C LEU A 417 -2.25 -14.48 -7.10
N LYS A 418 -3.12 -15.01 -6.23
CA LYS A 418 -3.70 -16.37 -6.35
C LYS A 418 -4.36 -16.68 -7.70
N TYR A 419 -4.68 -15.67 -8.51
CA TYR A 419 -5.50 -15.83 -9.71
C TYR A 419 -4.80 -15.53 -11.03
N GLY A 420 -3.49 -15.21 -11.03
CA GLY A 420 -2.73 -14.90 -12.26
C GLY A 420 -3.44 -13.86 -13.14
N SER A 421 -4.11 -12.88 -12.51
CA SER A 421 -5.02 -11.97 -13.19
C SER A 421 -4.61 -10.51 -12.98
N CYS A 422 -4.91 -9.69 -13.97
CA CYS A 422 -4.79 -8.24 -13.90
C CYS A 422 -6.13 -7.58 -14.24
N LYS A 423 -6.39 -6.46 -13.58
CA LYS A 423 -7.55 -5.61 -13.81
C LYS A 423 -7.14 -4.40 -14.62
N PHE A 424 -8.02 -3.96 -15.51
CA PHE A 424 -7.87 -2.75 -16.31
C PHE A 424 -9.06 -1.85 -16.06
N PHE A 425 -8.81 -0.66 -15.55
CA PHE A 425 -9.84 0.35 -15.40
C PHE A 425 -9.79 1.34 -16.56
N ASP A 426 -10.93 1.49 -17.23
CA ASP A 426 -11.15 2.48 -18.28
C ASP A 426 -11.76 3.75 -17.66
N PRO A 427 -11.02 4.87 -17.65
CA PRO A 427 -11.44 6.11 -17.00
C PRO A 427 -12.56 6.85 -17.74
N PHE A 428 -12.83 6.53 -19.00
CA PHE A 428 -13.88 7.20 -19.79
C PHE A 428 -15.22 6.50 -19.70
N TYR A 429 -15.22 5.17 -19.64
CA TYR A 429 -16.45 4.39 -19.42
C TYR A 429 -16.71 4.07 -17.95
N CYS A 430 -15.76 4.36 -17.06
CA CYS A 430 -15.77 3.95 -15.65
C CYS A 430 -16.05 2.45 -15.52
N LYS A 431 -15.38 1.65 -16.34
CA LYS A 431 -15.54 0.19 -16.40
C LYS A 431 -14.24 -0.50 -16.06
N GLU A 432 -14.34 -1.60 -15.34
CA GLU A 432 -13.22 -2.48 -15.04
C GLU A 432 -13.32 -3.77 -15.86
N TYR A 433 -12.18 -4.23 -16.36
CA TYR A 433 -12.04 -5.46 -17.11
C TYR A 433 -11.00 -6.35 -16.44
N THR A 434 -11.17 -7.67 -16.50
CA THR A 434 -10.21 -8.62 -15.95
C THR A 434 -9.62 -9.47 -17.07
N LEU A 435 -8.29 -9.55 -17.12
CA LEU A 435 -7.55 -10.46 -17.98
C LEU A 435 -6.75 -11.43 -17.12
N LYS A 436 -6.62 -12.67 -17.61
CA LYS A 436 -5.77 -13.69 -17.01
C LYS A 436 -4.52 -13.85 -17.85
N SER A 437 -3.39 -14.04 -17.19
CA SER A 437 -2.09 -14.24 -17.82
C SER A 437 -1.21 -15.09 -16.90
N ASP A 438 -0.75 -16.22 -17.38
CA ASP A 438 0.12 -17.14 -16.62
C ASP A 438 1.43 -16.46 -16.20
N ALA A 439 1.88 -15.44 -16.94
CA ALA A 439 3.04 -14.62 -16.59
C ALA A 439 2.90 -13.86 -15.25
N LEU A 440 1.66 -13.71 -14.75
CA LEU A 440 1.35 -13.04 -13.49
C LEU A 440 1.10 -14.04 -12.35
N ASP A 441 1.17 -15.34 -12.62
CA ASP A 441 1.14 -16.37 -11.59
C ASP A 441 2.52 -16.46 -10.91
N ALA A 442 2.70 -15.60 -9.91
CA ALA A 442 3.97 -15.37 -9.25
C ALA A 442 4.02 -16.05 -7.88
N GLN A 443 5.18 -16.63 -7.56
CA GLN A 443 5.46 -17.17 -6.24
C GLN A 443 5.89 -16.06 -5.27
N ASP A 444 6.38 -14.93 -5.79
CA ASP A 444 6.83 -13.79 -5.01
C ASP A 444 6.09 -12.47 -5.35
N HIS A 445 6.54 -11.33 -4.83
CA HIS A 445 5.88 -10.05 -4.94
C HIS A 445 6.03 -9.49 -6.35
N LEU A 446 4.91 -9.29 -7.06
CA LEU A 446 4.91 -8.51 -8.30
C LEU A 446 4.84 -7.02 -8.05
N ALA A 447 5.68 -6.26 -8.75
CA ALA A 447 5.62 -4.81 -8.83
C ALA A 447 5.65 -4.33 -10.29
N LEU A 448 4.76 -3.39 -10.61
CA LEU A 448 4.72 -2.71 -11.91
C LEU A 448 5.73 -1.55 -11.88
N ARG A 449 6.62 -1.50 -12.88
CA ARG A 449 7.80 -0.61 -12.86
C ARG A 449 7.71 0.53 -13.87
N PHE A 450 7.34 0.20 -15.09
CA PHE A 450 7.30 1.11 -16.23
C PHE A 450 6.31 0.59 -17.26
N SER A 451 5.67 1.48 -18.03
CA SER A 451 4.88 1.10 -19.19
C SER A 451 5.14 2.03 -20.37
N LYS A 452 5.19 1.45 -21.58
CA LYS A 452 5.36 2.20 -22.84
C LYS A 452 4.86 1.37 -24.01
N GLY A 453 4.01 1.96 -24.85
CA GLY A 453 3.53 1.37 -26.10
C GLY A 453 2.88 -0.02 -25.95
N GLY A 454 2.08 -0.24 -24.90
CA GLY A 454 1.39 -1.50 -24.61
C GLY A 454 2.19 -2.54 -23.83
N TRP A 455 3.46 -2.27 -23.55
CA TRP A 455 4.33 -3.14 -22.76
C TRP A 455 4.47 -2.62 -21.34
N VAL A 456 4.59 -3.55 -20.40
CA VAL A 456 4.75 -3.27 -18.97
C VAL A 456 5.97 -4.04 -18.45
N VAL A 457 6.86 -3.33 -17.78
CA VAL A 457 7.99 -3.90 -17.05
C VAL A 457 7.52 -4.29 -15.66
N ILE A 458 7.77 -5.55 -15.27
CA ILE A 458 7.35 -6.14 -14.01
C ILE A 458 8.54 -6.79 -13.33
N THR A 459 8.62 -6.67 -12.01
CA THR A 459 9.55 -7.45 -11.20
C THR A 459 8.81 -8.43 -10.31
N GLU A 460 9.34 -9.64 -10.20
CA GLU A 460 8.93 -10.64 -9.23
C GLU A 460 10.02 -10.80 -8.15
N GLY A 461 9.66 -10.49 -6.91
CA GLY A 461 10.60 -10.44 -5.79
C GLY A 461 11.70 -9.41 -6.03
N ASN A 462 12.93 -9.79 -5.71
CA ASN A 462 14.10 -8.91 -5.80
C ASN A 462 15.01 -9.22 -6.99
N HIS A 463 14.68 -10.22 -7.81
CA HIS A 463 15.65 -10.79 -8.75
C HIS A 463 15.10 -10.84 -10.17
N ARG A 464 13.87 -11.34 -10.35
CA ARG A 464 13.33 -11.59 -11.68
C ARG A 464 12.71 -10.33 -12.24
N VAL A 465 13.12 -9.96 -13.45
CA VAL A 465 12.57 -8.85 -14.22
C VAL A 465 12.05 -9.39 -15.55
N PHE A 466 10.86 -8.98 -15.95
CA PHE A 466 10.30 -9.34 -17.25
C PHE A 466 9.44 -8.22 -17.82
N ILE A 467 9.30 -8.21 -19.13
CA ILE A 467 8.45 -7.28 -19.87
C ILE A 467 7.32 -8.08 -20.49
N MET A 468 6.08 -7.63 -20.33
CA MET A 468 4.94 -8.31 -20.93
C MET A 468 4.00 -7.34 -21.63
N ASN A 469 3.32 -7.84 -22.65
CA ASN A 469 2.16 -7.19 -23.22
C ASN A 469 0.91 -8.00 -22.79
N PRO A 470 0.04 -7.45 -21.92
CA PRO A 470 -1.11 -8.19 -21.38
C PRO A 470 -2.19 -8.48 -22.41
N PHE A 471 -2.19 -7.80 -23.57
CA PHE A 471 -3.19 -7.98 -24.62
C PHE A 471 -2.77 -9.02 -25.66
N THR A 472 -1.46 -9.22 -25.86
CA THR A 472 -0.91 -10.24 -26.77
C THR A 472 -0.37 -11.47 -26.04
N ALA A 473 -0.32 -11.43 -24.71
CA ALA A 473 0.28 -12.45 -23.84
C ALA A 473 1.77 -12.73 -24.12
N GLN A 474 2.45 -11.83 -24.84
CA GLN A 474 3.89 -11.93 -25.07
C GLN A 474 4.66 -11.55 -23.81
N VAL A 475 5.72 -12.31 -23.52
CA VAL A 475 6.58 -12.14 -22.34
C VAL A 475 8.04 -12.23 -22.78
N ILE A 476 8.86 -11.30 -22.28
CA ILE A 476 10.31 -11.24 -22.48
C ILE A 476 10.93 -11.26 -21.09
N ASN A 477 11.65 -12.34 -20.77
CA ASN A 477 12.38 -12.43 -19.50
C ASN A 477 13.73 -11.73 -19.67
N LEU A 478 14.09 -10.89 -18.71
CA LEU A 478 15.40 -10.24 -18.64
C LEU A 478 16.29 -11.06 -17.69
N PRO A 479 17.61 -10.91 -17.75
CA PRO A 479 18.51 -11.51 -16.79
C PRO A 479 18.14 -11.15 -15.36
N SER A 480 18.19 -12.16 -14.49
CA SER A 480 17.96 -11.97 -13.07
C SER A 480 19.02 -11.05 -12.47
N LEU A 481 18.61 -10.21 -11.54
CA LEU A 481 19.50 -9.38 -10.73
C LEU A 481 19.72 -10.06 -9.37
N ASP A 482 20.89 -9.84 -8.75
CA ASP A 482 21.11 -10.27 -7.36
C ASP A 482 20.18 -9.54 -6.38
N ASN A 483 19.94 -8.26 -6.65
CA ASN A 483 18.89 -7.45 -6.03
C ASN A 483 18.44 -6.38 -7.03
N TYR A 484 17.16 -6.05 -7.03
CA TYR A 484 16.63 -4.96 -7.85
C TYR A 484 17.10 -3.62 -7.28
N ILE A 485 17.94 -2.91 -8.05
CA ILE A 485 18.62 -1.67 -7.62
C ILE A 485 18.18 -0.42 -8.40
N PHE A 486 17.30 -0.56 -9.40
CA PHE A 486 16.99 0.55 -10.29
C PHE A 486 15.94 1.48 -9.71
N ASP A 487 16.29 2.77 -9.56
CA ASP A 487 15.36 3.85 -9.25
C ASP A 487 14.39 4.09 -10.42
N GLY A 488 14.89 3.95 -11.66
CA GLY A 488 14.11 4.09 -12.87
C GLY A 488 14.52 3.08 -13.95
N ILE A 489 13.56 2.66 -14.77
CA ILE A 489 13.79 1.75 -15.90
C ILE A 489 13.02 2.23 -17.12
N SER A 490 13.66 2.18 -18.29
CA SER A 490 13.07 2.60 -19.56
C SER A 490 13.71 1.83 -20.71
N PHE A 491 13.21 2.01 -21.92
CA PHE A 491 13.76 1.36 -23.11
C PHE A 491 13.71 2.26 -24.34
N MET A 492 14.69 2.07 -25.24
CA MET A 492 14.89 2.91 -26.42
C MET A 492 13.73 2.77 -27.41
N SER A 493 13.43 1.56 -27.85
CA SER A 493 12.36 1.26 -28.79
C SER A 493 11.42 0.17 -28.26
N LEU A 494 10.39 -0.23 -29.02
CA LEU A 494 9.51 -1.31 -28.59
C LEU A 494 10.16 -2.69 -28.86
N PRO A 495 9.81 -3.75 -28.11
CA PRO A 495 10.47 -5.04 -28.22
C PRO A 495 10.53 -5.71 -29.60
N ALA A 496 9.66 -5.34 -30.55
CA ALA A 496 9.69 -5.84 -31.92
C ALA A 496 10.77 -5.15 -32.80
N SER A 497 11.43 -4.12 -32.30
CA SER A 497 12.39 -3.29 -33.04
C SER A 497 13.82 -3.84 -32.91
N PRO A 498 14.66 -3.77 -33.96
CA PRO A 498 16.03 -4.29 -33.93
C PRO A 498 16.97 -3.49 -33.02
N ASP A 499 16.63 -2.25 -32.70
CA ASP A 499 17.34 -1.36 -31.78
C ASP A 499 16.81 -1.44 -30.33
N PHE A 500 16.06 -2.51 -29.99
CA PHE A 500 15.49 -2.68 -28.65
C PHE A 500 16.59 -2.89 -27.60
N VAL A 501 16.69 -1.93 -26.68
CA VAL A 501 17.59 -1.97 -25.53
C VAL A 501 16.85 -1.47 -24.30
N VAL A 502 17.00 -2.18 -23.19
CA VAL A 502 16.47 -1.81 -21.88
C VAL A 502 17.58 -1.16 -21.06
N TYR A 503 17.26 -0.05 -20.40
CA TYR A 503 18.17 0.68 -19.53
C TYR A 503 17.59 0.81 -18.12
N GLY A 504 18.33 0.33 -17.12
CA GLY A 504 18.09 0.53 -15.69
C GLY A 504 19.03 1.58 -15.11
N PHE A 505 18.51 2.46 -14.27
CA PHE A 505 19.24 3.58 -13.68
C PHE A 505 19.22 3.43 -12.16
N SER A 506 20.38 3.44 -11.52
CA SER A 506 20.55 3.37 -10.07
C SER A 506 21.40 4.53 -9.59
N PHE A 507 20.85 5.38 -8.73
CA PHE A 507 21.53 6.56 -8.20
C PHE A 507 22.07 6.24 -6.80
N GLN A 508 23.38 6.43 -6.62
CA GLN A 508 24.09 5.99 -5.43
C GLN A 508 24.78 7.17 -4.73
N MET A 509 25.21 6.94 -3.48
CA MET A 509 26.01 7.90 -2.70
C MET A 509 25.41 9.32 -2.70
N TYR A 510 24.11 9.44 -2.39
CA TYR A 510 23.39 10.71 -2.38
C TYR A 510 23.46 11.49 -3.72
N GLY A 511 23.43 10.77 -4.85
CA GLY A 511 23.39 11.37 -6.18
C GLY A 511 24.74 11.72 -6.79
N GLU A 512 25.84 11.41 -6.10
CA GLU A 512 27.20 11.62 -6.62
C GLU A 512 27.54 10.68 -7.77
N TYR A 513 26.93 9.50 -7.81
CA TYR A 513 27.16 8.48 -8.82
C TYR A 513 25.84 7.96 -9.37
N VAL A 514 25.87 7.59 -10.65
CA VAL A 514 24.81 6.83 -11.29
C VAL A 514 25.41 5.59 -11.94
N VAL A 515 24.80 4.44 -11.68
CA VAL A 515 25.06 3.19 -12.38
C VAL A 515 23.96 3.00 -13.40
N ILE A 516 24.34 2.88 -14.67
CA ILE A 516 23.42 2.66 -15.78
C ILE A 516 23.71 1.27 -16.33
N SER A 517 22.71 0.41 -16.21
CA SER A 517 22.75 -0.97 -16.69
C SER A 517 21.94 -1.07 -17.98
N SER A 518 22.51 -1.70 -19.00
CA SER A 518 21.86 -1.94 -20.28
C SER A 518 21.74 -3.43 -20.57
N TRP A 519 20.70 -3.81 -21.29
CA TRP A 519 20.48 -5.18 -21.74
C TRP A 519 19.83 -5.22 -23.12
N ARG A 520 20.33 -6.11 -23.99
CA ARG A 520 19.78 -6.38 -25.32
C ARG A 520 19.22 -7.81 -25.42
N PRO A 521 18.20 -8.05 -26.26
CA PRO A 521 17.69 -9.40 -26.50
C PRO A 521 18.79 -10.38 -26.92
N GLY A 522 18.87 -11.50 -26.21
CA GLY A 522 19.86 -12.56 -26.44
C GLY A 522 21.09 -12.48 -25.54
N GLU A 523 21.30 -11.39 -24.80
CA GLU A 523 22.36 -11.30 -23.79
C GLU A 523 21.93 -12.00 -22.49
N GLU A 524 22.88 -12.69 -21.84
CA GLU A 524 22.63 -13.45 -20.61
C GLU A 524 22.74 -12.59 -19.34
N GLU A 525 23.41 -11.43 -19.41
CA GLU A 525 23.70 -10.56 -18.27
C GLU A 525 23.47 -9.09 -18.60
N TRP A 526 23.36 -8.25 -17.56
CA TRP A 526 23.29 -6.80 -17.70
C TRP A 526 24.69 -6.20 -17.79
N VAL A 527 24.92 -5.29 -18.75
CA VAL A 527 26.16 -4.52 -18.85
C VAL A 527 26.00 -3.22 -18.10
N SER A 528 26.82 -2.99 -17.06
CA SER A 528 26.69 -1.84 -16.17
C SER A 528 27.89 -0.90 -16.25
N HIS A 529 27.61 0.40 -16.33
CA HIS A 529 28.60 1.47 -16.32
C HIS A 529 28.32 2.45 -15.19
N GLU A 530 29.35 2.78 -14.42
CA GLU A 530 29.28 3.76 -13.35
C GLU A 530 29.80 5.12 -13.84
N PHE A 531 29.02 6.16 -13.57
CA PHE A 531 29.35 7.52 -13.91
C PHE A 531 29.36 8.40 -12.66
N ARG A 532 30.39 9.21 -12.53
CA ARG A 532 30.42 10.28 -11.52
C ARG A 532 29.64 11.48 -12.05
N SER A 533 28.64 11.93 -11.30
CA SER A 533 27.88 13.13 -11.64
C SER A 533 28.75 14.38 -11.48
N SER A 534 28.65 15.31 -12.43
CA SER A 534 29.32 16.62 -12.36
C SER A 534 28.89 17.45 -11.15
N SER A 535 27.66 17.22 -10.68
CA SER A 535 27.09 17.74 -9.44
C SER A 535 26.15 16.67 -8.83
N PRO A 536 25.94 16.64 -7.50
CA PRO A 536 25.02 15.68 -6.90
C PRO A 536 23.61 15.80 -7.50
N PHE A 537 23.11 14.70 -8.09
CA PHE A 537 21.80 14.66 -8.75
C PHE A 537 20.84 13.80 -7.95
N PHE A 538 19.72 14.40 -7.54
CA PHE A 538 18.71 13.71 -6.75
C PHE A 538 17.50 13.39 -7.61
N PRO A 539 17.38 12.17 -8.16
CA PRO A 539 16.28 11.81 -9.05
C PRO A 539 14.92 11.96 -8.36
N SER A 540 13.93 12.38 -9.14
CA SER A 540 12.52 12.21 -8.81
C SER A 540 12.10 10.74 -8.95
N SER A 541 10.87 10.41 -8.54
CA SER A 541 10.33 9.04 -8.56
C SER A 541 9.92 8.54 -9.95
N ASN A 542 10.07 9.35 -11.00
CA ASN A 542 9.62 9.05 -12.34
C ASN A 542 10.69 8.31 -13.16
N ASN A 543 10.25 7.42 -14.05
CA ASN A 543 11.16 6.73 -14.95
C ASN A 543 11.82 7.69 -15.97
N PRO A 544 13.04 7.40 -16.44
CA PRO A 544 13.70 8.19 -17.48
C PRO A 544 12.88 8.28 -18.77
N VAL A 545 12.78 9.50 -19.30
CA VAL A 545 12.05 9.80 -20.54
C VAL A 545 13.02 9.82 -21.70
N LEU A 546 12.76 9.01 -22.72
CA LEU A 546 13.50 9.08 -23.98
C LEU A 546 13.02 10.30 -24.78
N PHE A 547 13.93 11.22 -25.06
CA PHE A 547 13.66 12.43 -25.82
C PHE A 547 14.83 12.69 -26.77
N GLN A 548 14.55 12.79 -28.08
CA GLN A 548 15.55 13.06 -29.12
C GLN A 548 16.78 12.12 -29.07
N GLY A 549 16.58 10.84 -28.71
CA GLY A 549 17.65 9.82 -28.66
C GLY A 549 18.38 9.72 -27.33
N GLU A 550 18.10 10.60 -26.36
CA GLU A 550 18.73 10.60 -25.04
C GLU A 550 17.72 10.34 -23.93
N PHE A 551 18.18 9.81 -22.80
CA PHE A 551 17.34 9.60 -21.62
C PHE A 551 17.46 10.77 -20.66
N TYR A 552 16.35 11.44 -20.43
CA TYR A 552 16.22 12.55 -19.49
C TYR A 552 15.64 12.04 -18.17
N CYS A 553 16.35 12.30 -17.09
CA CYS A 553 15.92 12.06 -15.72
C CYS A 553 15.61 13.42 -15.07
N LEU A 554 14.42 13.54 -14.47
CA LEU A 554 14.05 14.74 -13.71
C LEU A 554 14.56 14.63 -12.28
N GLY A 555 15.31 15.62 -11.82
CA GLY A 555 15.71 15.78 -10.44
C GLY A 555 14.61 16.42 -9.60
N ARG A 556 14.65 16.23 -8.29
CA ARG A 556 13.61 16.67 -7.35
C ARG A 556 13.40 18.18 -7.32
N LYS A 557 14.40 18.98 -7.67
CA LYS A 557 14.22 20.44 -7.75
C LYS A 557 13.89 20.92 -9.15
N GLY A 558 13.76 20.03 -10.14
CA GLY A 558 13.54 20.38 -11.54
C GLY A 558 14.82 20.42 -12.39
N GLU A 559 15.98 20.07 -11.84
CA GLU A 559 17.20 19.83 -12.61
C GLU A 559 17.05 18.63 -13.56
N LEU A 560 17.90 18.53 -14.58
CA LEU A 560 17.85 17.44 -15.55
C LEU A 560 19.19 16.70 -15.59
N GLY A 561 19.13 15.39 -15.43
CA GLY A 561 20.23 14.48 -15.72
C GLY A 561 20.00 13.82 -17.07
N VAL A 562 21.01 13.78 -17.92
CA VAL A 562 20.90 13.28 -19.30
C VAL A 562 21.90 12.15 -19.49
N PHE A 563 21.39 11.00 -19.93
CA PHE A 563 22.21 9.91 -20.41
C PHE A 563 22.11 9.81 -21.93
N ASN A 564 23.26 9.91 -22.59
CA ASN A 564 23.37 9.67 -24.02
C ASN A 564 23.86 8.23 -24.26
N PRO A 565 23.02 7.35 -24.83
CA PRO A 565 23.37 5.95 -25.05
C PRO A 565 24.36 5.73 -26.19
N GLU A 566 24.47 6.65 -27.16
CA GLU A 566 25.44 6.55 -28.27
C GLU A 566 26.86 6.89 -27.82
N MET A 567 26.98 7.91 -26.96
CA MET A 567 28.25 8.37 -26.40
C MET A 567 28.62 7.68 -25.08
N GLU A 568 27.72 6.86 -24.53
CA GLU A 568 27.80 6.26 -23.19
C GLU A 568 28.23 7.29 -22.14
N SER A 569 27.51 8.42 -22.08
CA SER A 569 27.87 9.54 -21.20
C SER A 569 26.69 10.01 -20.37
N TRP A 570 26.98 10.34 -19.11
CA TRP A 570 26.04 10.92 -18.16
C TRP A 570 26.44 12.36 -17.83
N ASN A 571 25.49 13.29 -17.94
CA ASN A 571 25.69 14.69 -17.60
C ASN A 571 24.51 15.24 -16.80
N VAL A 572 24.80 15.92 -15.71
CA VAL A 572 23.81 16.75 -15.01
C VAL A 572 23.89 18.15 -15.60
N LEU A 573 22.78 18.61 -16.17
CA LEU A 573 22.74 19.90 -16.86
C LEU A 573 22.83 21.05 -15.84
N CYS A 574 23.67 22.03 -16.11
CA CYS A 574 23.78 23.25 -15.28
C CYS A 574 22.52 24.13 -15.34
N LYS A 575 21.68 23.92 -16.37
CA LYS A 575 20.36 24.52 -16.57
C LYS A 575 19.41 23.42 -17.05
N PRO A 576 18.09 23.47 -16.79
CA PRO A 576 17.35 24.61 -16.28
C PRO A 576 17.62 24.95 -14.82
N GLU A 577 17.36 26.22 -14.47
CA GLU A 577 17.33 26.61 -13.06
C GLU A 577 16.28 25.75 -12.32
N PRO A 578 16.57 25.33 -11.08
CA PRO A 578 15.63 24.57 -10.28
C PRO A 578 14.29 25.31 -10.14
N ILE A 579 13.20 24.59 -10.33
CA ILE A 579 11.84 25.05 -10.03
C ILE A 579 11.68 25.25 -8.52
N LEU A 580 12.28 24.37 -7.72
CA LEU A 580 12.23 24.42 -6.26
C LEU A 580 13.56 24.92 -5.66
N LEU A 581 13.46 25.79 -4.66
CA LEU A 581 14.63 26.36 -3.99
C LEU A 581 15.30 25.37 -3.01
N ALA A 582 14.51 24.49 -2.38
CA ALA A 582 15.00 23.44 -1.49
C ALA A 582 14.81 22.06 -2.13
N VAL A 583 15.64 21.07 -1.77
CA VAL A 583 15.36 19.68 -2.13
C VAL A 583 14.21 19.23 -1.22
N PRO A 584 13.00 18.96 -1.73
CA PRO A 584 11.96 18.37 -0.89
C PRO A 584 12.46 17.03 -0.34
N TRP A 585 12.05 16.64 0.87
CA TRP A 585 12.36 15.31 1.33
C TRP A 585 11.72 14.32 0.36
N TYR A 586 12.37 13.16 0.22
CA TYR A 586 12.00 12.21 -0.81
C TYR A 586 10.52 11.82 -0.64
N GLY A 587 9.67 11.94 -1.65
CA GLY A 587 8.24 11.60 -1.56
C GLY A 587 7.31 12.65 -0.94
N ASP A 588 7.80 13.86 -0.62
CA ASP A 588 6.92 15.01 -0.29
C ASP A 588 6.19 15.53 -1.54
N GLU A 589 6.86 15.44 -2.71
CA GLU A 589 6.34 15.83 -4.02
C GLU A 589 6.60 14.72 -5.05
N TYR A 590 5.57 14.40 -5.85
CA TYR A 590 5.73 13.59 -7.05
C TYR A 590 6.04 14.51 -8.22
N CYS A 591 7.23 14.33 -8.77
CA CYS A 591 7.67 15.02 -9.96
C CYS A 591 7.70 14.03 -11.11
N HIS A 592 7.01 14.35 -12.20
CA HIS A 592 6.97 13.55 -13.42
C HIS A 592 7.55 14.34 -14.56
N LEU A 593 8.23 13.65 -15.47
CA LEU A 593 8.66 14.17 -16.76
C LEU A 593 7.91 13.41 -17.84
N LEU A 594 7.57 14.08 -18.93
CA LEU A 594 7.06 13.43 -20.13
C LEU A 594 7.43 14.24 -21.37
N GLU A 595 7.44 13.55 -22.51
CA GLU A 595 7.46 14.17 -23.82
C GLU A 595 6.02 14.45 -24.27
N LEU A 596 5.79 15.67 -24.76
CA LEU A 596 4.51 16.12 -25.29
C LEU A 596 4.75 17.02 -26.51
N ASN A 597 4.32 16.58 -27.69
CA ASN A 597 4.40 17.35 -28.93
C ASN A 597 5.82 17.86 -29.27
N GLY A 598 6.84 17.04 -29.02
CA GLY A 598 8.25 17.38 -29.24
C GLY A 598 8.88 18.22 -28.13
N GLU A 599 8.23 18.33 -26.97
CA GLU A 599 8.64 19.19 -25.87
C GLU A 599 8.66 18.43 -24.55
N LEU A 600 9.59 18.77 -23.66
CA LEU A 600 9.65 18.20 -22.32
C LEU A 600 8.74 18.99 -21.37
N ILE A 601 7.81 18.28 -20.75
CA ILE A 601 6.89 18.80 -19.74
C ILE A 601 7.20 18.13 -18.41
N SER A 602 7.34 18.94 -17.36
CA SER A 602 7.39 18.46 -15.99
C SER A 602 6.08 18.75 -15.25
N VAL A 603 5.67 17.80 -14.42
CA VAL A 603 4.45 17.86 -13.60
C VAL A 603 4.86 17.67 -12.15
N PHE A 604 4.58 18.67 -11.31
CA PHE A 604 4.84 18.66 -9.88
C PHE A 604 3.51 18.61 -9.14
N ARG A 605 3.35 17.62 -8.27
CA ARG A 605 2.16 17.48 -7.42
C ARG A 605 2.56 17.01 -6.03
N GLU A 606 1.83 17.49 -5.05
CA GLU A 606 1.91 16.95 -3.70
C GLU A 606 0.96 15.73 -3.57
N ASP A 607 1.12 14.95 -2.49
CA ASP A 607 0.14 13.89 -2.18
C ASP A 607 -1.19 14.48 -1.68
N ASP A 608 -1.17 15.69 -1.10
CA ASP A 608 -2.35 16.42 -0.68
C ASP A 608 -3.25 16.77 -1.87
N ILE A 609 -4.41 16.11 -1.94
CA ILE A 609 -5.42 16.32 -3.00
C ILE A 609 -6.11 17.69 -2.84
N LYS A 610 -5.78 18.48 -1.82
CA LYS A 610 -6.22 19.88 -1.70
C LYS A 610 -5.26 20.85 -2.40
N LYS A 611 -4.04 20.42 -2.72
CA LYS A 611 -3.01 21.27 -3.32
C LYS A 611 -2.98 21.17 -4.84
N PRO A 612 -2.72 22.28 -5.54
CA PRO A 612 -2.75 22.31 -7.00
C PRO A 612 -1.62 21.48 -7.63
N ILE A 613 -1.84 21.04 -8.87
CA ILE A 613 -0.78 20.48 -9.71
C ILE A 613 -0.12 21.63 -10.49
N HIS A 614 1.21 21.63 -10.54
CA HIS A 614 2.00 22.62 -11.27
C HIS A 614 2.67 21.99 -12.48
N LEU A 615 2.55 22.64 -13.64
CA LEU A 615 3.13 22.17 -14.89
C LEU A 615 4.13 23.19 -15.44
N PHE A 616 5.24 22.67 -15.95
CA PHE A 616 6.26 23.47 -16.57
C PHE A 616 6.73 22.84 -17.87
N LYS A 617 6.92 23.67 -18.88
CA LYS A 617 7.48 23.31 -20.17
C LYS A 617 8.92 23.78 -20.25
N LEU A 618 9.82 22.92 -20.70
CA LEU A 618 11.21 23.31 -20.91
C LEU A 618 11.31 24.13 -22.19
N ASN A 619 11.74 25.39 -22.07
CA ASN A 619 12.23 26.13 -23.22
C ASN A 619 13.68 25.68 -23.48
N GLN A 620 13.90 24.85 -24.50
CA GLN A 620 15.21 24.27 -24.80
C GLN A 620 16.25 25.32 -25.23
N SER A 621 15.83 26.41 -25.89
CA SER A 621 16.76 27.45 -26.35
C SER A 621 17.32 28.27 -25.19
N GLU A 622 16.50 28.58 -24.19
CA GLU A 622 16.89 29.34 -23.00
C GLU A 622 17.38 28.43 -21.86
N MET A 623 17.02 27.13 -21.93
CA MET A 623 17.11 26.17 -20.84
C MET A 623 16.45 26.69 -19.57
N VAL A 624 15.17 27.03 -19.64
CA VAL A 624 14.36 27.53 -18.50
C VAL A 624 12.98 26.89 -18.50
N TRP A 625 12.49 26.55 -17.32
CA TRP A 625 11.13 26.07 -17.10
C TRP A 625 10.12 27.23 -17.20
N LYS A 626 9.14 27.11 -18.11
CA LYS A 626 8.04 28.06 -18.27
C LYS A 626 6.74 27.43 -17.78
N LYS A 627 6.05 28.08 -16.86
CA LYS A 627 4.79 27.58 -16.30
C LYS A 627 3.74 27.41 -17.41
N VAL A 628 2.99 26.32 -17.33
CA VAL A 628 1.91 25.97 -18.27
C VAL A 628 0.58 26.05 -17.52
N GLU A 629 -0.30 26.96 -17.94
CA GLU A 629 -1.63 27.11 -17.36
C GLU A 629 -2.68 26.19 -18.01
N HIS A 630 -2.46 25.80 -19.28
CA HIS A 630 -3.37 24.95 -20.04
C HIS A 630 -2.60 23.93 -20.88
N LEU A 631 -3.13 22.71 -20.93
CA LEU A 631 -2.61 21.60 -21.73
C LEU A 631 -3.06 21.65 -23.19
N GLY A 632 -3.94 22.60 -23.55
CA GLY A 632 -4.57 22.63 -24.86
C GLY A 632 -5.56 21.49 -24.99
N ASP A 633 -5.59 20.80 -26.13
CA ASP A 633 -6.47 19.68 -26.43
C ASP A 633 -5.97 18.33 -25.87
N MET A 634 -5.09 18.35 -24.86
CA MET A 634 -4.45 17.16 -24.32
C MET A 634 -5.06 16.73 -22.98
N THR A 635 -4.91 15.43 -22.67
CA THR A 635 -5.23 14.79 -21.40
C THR A 635 -4.00 14.04 -20.90
N LEU A 636 -3.65 14.25 -19.62
CA LEU A 636 -2.52 13.59 -18.98
C LEU A 636 -2.99 12.51 -18.02
N PHE A 637 -2.17 11.47 -17.87
CA PHE A 637 -2.34 10.36 -16.95
C PHE A 637 -1.02 10.21 -16.20
N VAL A 638 -1.07 10.34 -14.88
CA VAL A 638 0.11 10.28 -14.01
C VAL A 638 -0.15 9.30 -12.89
N ASP A 639 0.66 8.24 -12.84
CA ASP A 639 0.72 7.33 -11.71
C ASP A 639 1.97 7.63 -10.87
N ARG A 640 2.41 6.70 -10.01
CA ARG A 640 3.54 6.93 -9.10
C ARG A 640 4.88 7.09 -9.83
N ARG A 641 5.08 6.40 -10.96
CA ARG A 641 6.37 6.33 -11.66
C ARG A 641 6.28 6.60 -13.16
N ASN A 642 5.08 6.56 -13.74
CA ASN A 642 4.84 6.75 -15.16
C ASN A 642 3.90 7.92 -15.44
N SER A 643 4.07 8.48 -16.62
CA SER A 643 3.38 9.67 -17.13
C SER A 643 3.09 9.47 -18.61
N ILE A 644 1.83 9.67 -19.00
CA ILE A 644 1.36 9.48 -20.36
C ILE A 644 0.49 10.69 -20.74
N ALA A 645 0.64 11.20 -21.95
CA ALA A 645 -0.22 12.23 -22.49
C ALA A 645 -0.80 11.80 -23.83
N ILE A 646 -2.10 12.01 -24.00
CA ILE A 646 -2.80 11.74 -25.26
C ILE A 646 -3.68 12.93 -25.67
N PRO A 647 -3.97 13.10 -26.97
CA PRO A 647 -5.00 14.03 -27.41
C PRO A 647 -6.36 13.63 -26.84
N ALA A 648 -7.08 14.59 -26.28
CA ALA A 648 -8.39 14.36 -25.70
C ALA A 648 -9.35 13.79 -26.75
N LEU A 649 -10.00 12.68 -26.42
CA LEU A 649 -10.95 12.01 -27.31
C LEU A 649 -12.24 12.82 -27.49
N GLU A 650 -12.61 13.59 -26.46
CA GLU A 650 -13.80 14.42 -26.41
C GLU A 650 -13.49 15.73 -25.69
N LYS A 651 -14.24 16.79 -26.00
CA LYS A 651 -14.09 18.12 -25.36
C LYS A 651 -14.15 18.06 -23.84
N LYS A 652 -14.92 17.13 -23.28
CA LYS A 652 -15.05 16.99 -21.83
C LYS A 652 -13.78 16.46 -21.15
N TYR A 653 -12.78 15.95 -21.89
CA TYR A 653 -11.55 15.39 -21.30
C TYR A 653 -10.33 16.29 -21.44
N VAL A 654 -10.49 17.40 -22.15
CA VAL A 654 -9.49 18.44 -22.38
C VAL A 654 -9.02 19.05 -21.05
N ASN A 655 -7.74 19.40 -20.95
CA ASN A 655 -7.18 20.09 -19.77
C ASN A 655 -7.33 19.32 -18.45
N ARG A 656 -7.31 17.99 -18.51
CA ARG A 656 -7.43 17.11 -17.34
C ARG A 656 -6.17 16.27 -17.11
N ILE A 657 -5.91 16.02 -15.84
CA ILE A 657 -4.81 15.18 -15.36
C ILE A 657 -5.41 14.09 -14.47
N TYR A 658 -5.41 12.85 -14.95
CA TYR A 658 -5.95 11.69 -14.25
C TYR A 658 -4.90 11.07 -13.34
N ILE A 659 -5.32 10.73 -12.12
CA ILE A 659 -4.48 10.08 -11.11
C ILE A 659 -5.10 8.73 -10.73
N PRO A 660 -4.31 7.75 -10.25
CA PRO A 660 -4.82 6.43 -9.86
C PRO A 660 -5.51 6.47 -8.48
N LYS A 661 -6.42 7.43 -8.27
CA LYS A 661 -7.27 7.52 -7.08
C LYS A 661 -8.73 7.59 -7.51
N PHE A 662 -9.62 7.01 -6.71
CA PHE A 662 -11.04 6.94 -7.00
C PHE A 662 -11.88 7.40 -5.82
N GLU A 663 -13.05 7.95 -6.10
CA GLU A 663 -14.08 8.26 -5.11
C GLU A 663 -15.33 7.41 -5.37
N GLY A 664 -15.98 6.97 -4.30
CA GLY A 664 -17.24 6.23 -4.33
C GLY A 664 -17.08 4.74 -4.06
N ASN A 665 -18.20 4.02 -4.07
CA ASN A 665 -18.23 2.58 -3.81
C ASN A 665 -18.02 1.78 -5.12
N ARG A 666 -17.89 0.45 -5.01
CA ARG A 666 -17.66 -0.46 -6.16
C ARG A 666 -18.59 -0.22 -7.36
N ASP A 667 -19.86 0.14 -7.13
CA ASP A 667 -20.86 0.33 -8.20
C ASP A 667 -20.92 1.76 -8.77
N SER A 668 -20.31 2.74 -8.10
CA SER A 668 -20.36 4.17 -8.48
C SER A 668 -18.96 4.80 -8.56
N LYS A 669 -17.94 3.97 -8.77
CA LYS A 669 -16.52 4.34 -8.73
C LYS A 669 -16.20 5.39 -9.80
N LYS A 670 -15.73 6.55 -9.37
CA LYS A 670 -15.28 7.65 -10.24
C LYS A 670 -13.80 7.86 -10.07
N VAL A 671 -13.08 7.95 -11.18
CA VAL A 671 -11.66 8.33 -11.16
C VAL A 671 -11.53 9.80 -10.80
N ILE A 672 -10.56 10.09 -9.93
CA ILE A 672 -10.20 11.45 -9.55
C ILE A 672 -9.29 12.03 -10.63
N PHE A 673 -9.60 13.23 -11.09
CA PHE A 673 -8.75 13.98 -12.01
C PHE A 673 -8.62 15.43 -11.54
N TYR A 674 -7.48 16.04 -11.80
CA TYR A 674 -7.27 17.47 -11.66
C TYR A 674 -7.70 18.18 -12.93
N SER A 675 -8.50 19.24 -12.79
CA SER A 675 -8.92 20.09 -13.88
C SER A 675 -8.09 21.38 -13.86
N MET A 676 -7.37 21.63 -14.96
CA MET A 676 -6.59 22.86 -15.12
C MET A 676 -7.49 24.08 -15.38
N GLU A 677 -8.76 23.88 -15.73
CA GLU A 677 -9.69 24.99 -15.99
C GLU A 677 -10.10 25.72 -14.72
N ASP A 678 -10.30 24.97 -13.63
CA ASP A 678 -10.75 25.48 -12.33
C ASP A 678 -9.78 25.17 -11.19
N ASN A 679 -8.60 24.64 -11.51
CA ASN A 679 -7.48 24.39 -10.60
C ASN A 679 -7.85 23.58 -9.35
N ARG A 680 -8.65 22.52 -9.54
CA ARG A 680 -9.08 21.63 -8.45
C ARG A 680 -9.29 20.20 -8.92
N TYR A 681 -9.30 19.29 -7.96
CA TYR A 681 -9.64 17.89 -8.21
C TYR A 681 -11.15 17.68 -8.27
N HIS A 682 -11.53 16.77 -9.17
CA HIS A 682 -12.90 16.32 -9.39
C HIS A 682 -12.97 14.80 -9.33
N PRO A 683 -13.93 14.23 -8.60
CA PRO A 683 -14.82 14.92 -7.65
C PRO A 683 -14.05 15.55 -6.47
N CYS A 684 -14.65 16.54 -5.81
CA CYS A 684 -14.00 17.24 -4.69
C CYS A 684 -14.04 16.36 -3.44
N VAL A 685 -12.87 15.89 -3.01
CA VAL A 685 -12.70 14.99 -1.87
C VAL A 685 -12.94 15.75 -0.56
N GLN A 686 -14.19 15.91 -0.15
CA GLN A 686 -14.53 16.64 1.09
C GLN A 686 -15.01 15.71 2.22
N THR A 687 -15.61 14.55 1.91
CA THR A 687 -16.25 13.70 2.94
C THR A 687 -16.29 12.18 2.64
N HIS A 688 -15.80 11.74 1.48
CA HIS A 688 -15.89 10.33 1.07
C HIS A 688 -14.57 9.58 1.22
N THR A 689 -14.68 8.25 1.35
CA THR A 689 -13.57 7.31 1.27
C THR A 689 -12.88 7.41 -0.09
N VAL A 690 -11.56 7.59 -0.08
CA VAL A 690 -10.73 7.56 -1.29
C VAL A 690 -10.14 6.18 -1.46
N GLU A 691 -10.19 5.66 -2.67
CA GLU A 691 -9.65 4.37 -3.05
C GLU A 691 -8.37 4.56 -3.89
N GLU A 692 -7.28 3.87 -3.54
CA GLU A 692 -5.99 3.91 -4.21
C GLU A 692 -5.46 2.48 -4.44
N PRO A 693 -5.38 2.00 -5.70
CA PRO A 693 -4.76 0.73 -6.00
C PRO A 693 -3.24 0.79 -5.79
N VAL A 694 -2.72 -0.06 -4.93
CA VAL A 694 -1.32 0.02 -4.48
C VAL A 694 -0.34 -0.44 -5.56
N LYS A 695 -0.78 -1.40 -6.40
CA LYS A 695 -0.01 -1.97 -7.52
C LYS A 695 -0.68 -1.61 -8.84
N CYS A 696 -0.42 -0.42 -9.35
CA CYS A 696 -1.00 0.03 -10.61
C CYS A 696 0.00 0.82 -11.47
N VAL A 697 -0.29 0.85 -12.78
CA VAL A 697 0.43 1.67 -13.77
C VAL A 697 -0.56 2.07 -14.87
N TRP A 698 -0.51 3.33 -15.30
CA TRP A 698 -1.20 3.75 -16.52
C TRP A 698 -0.47 3.15 -17.70
N MET A 699 -1.21 2.61 -18.67
CA MET A 699 -0.63 2.11 -19.90
C MET A 699 -1.51 2.38 -21.11
N GLU A 700 -0.89 2.69 -22.23
CA GLU A 700 -1.57 2.79 -23.53
C GLU A 700 -1.82 1.39 -24.09
N PRO A 701 -3.08 1.01 -24.38
CA PRO A 701 -3.35 -0.25 -25.03
C PRO A 701 -2.83 -0.20 -26.47
N ASN A 702 -1.85 -1.06 -26.77
CA ASN A 702 -1.33 -1.22 -28.12
C ASN A 702 -1.67 -2.62 -28.64
N LEU A 703 -2.58 -2.66 -29.61
CA LEU A 703 -3.08 -3.89 -30.25
C LEU A 703 -2.45 -4.14 -31.63
N HIS A 704 -1.32 -3.51 -31.93
CA HIS A 704 -0.54 -3.85 -33.12
C HIS A 704 -0.06 -5.31 -32.99
N LEU A 705 -0.88 -6.22 -33.51
CA LEU A 705 -0.51 -7.59 -33.81
C LEU A 705 0.50 -7.50 -34.94
N HIS A 706 1.78 -7.58 -34.60
CA HIS A 706 2.80 -7.86 -35.61
C HIS A 706 2.47 -9.24 -36.19
N ASN A 707 2.17 -9.26 -37.49
CA ASN A 707 1.93 -10.47 -38.27
C ASN A 707 3.15 -11.38 -38.28
#